data_AF-A0AAQ5XJE5-F1
#
_entry.id   AF-A0AAQ5XJE5-F1
#
_cell.length_a   1.000
_cell.length_b   1.000
_cell.length_c   1.000
_cell.angle_alpha   90.00
_cell.angle_beta   90.00
_cell.angle_gamma   90.00
#
_symmetry.space_group_name_H-M   'P 1'
#
loop_
_entity.id
_entity.type
_entity.pdbx_description
1 polymer ?
#
loop_
_entity_poly.entity_id
_entity_poly.type
_entity_poly.pdbx_seq_one_letter_code
_entity_poly.pdbx_strand_id
1 'polypeptide(L)'
;PCLLFGTKLPNQSLLKSIKRSLINVERTFFGQMKINELFSDGVQHVWCEPDQDYHSGCIVLTSSLFSLFAGLCQCFNIDVKHPRIFSGPEDTLFGFSVLQHEADGEKSMLVGAPWDGPPNNRKGDVYKCIVGEEKNSNCSKVNLGETALQNVSKNLRNSHLGMTLTPDSPDGFLACAPLWSQECGTSMFSTGICASVSDDLEPRETIAPTAQRCSTYMDIVIVLDGSNSIYPWYEVQNFLSNILSKFHISSDQMQVGILQYGEVAVHEWSLNDYQTTQEVVEAAKNISRQEGRETRTAYAIHMACTEAFSAERGARDGATKVMIVVTDGESHDGEELPDALAECQNRNITRYAIAVLGHYIRRQQDPDTFISEIKYIASDPDDKYFFNVTDEAALNDIVDALGDRIFTLEGTLGYNQSSFHMEMSQIGFSTHTLDDGILFGMVGAYDWDGGVLKEGTNGRIMPPREAFESEFPLELKNHAAYLGYTVSSVIVGDWRRLYVAGAPRFKHKGKVILFELSDDGDVNIVQALNGEQIGSYYGSEVCGMDIDQDGITDVLLVAAPMYLGSGNKEAGRVYIYTLSGVRQQKITPHCKNYHPEKSQDARFGYAMAAAPDLNHDGFTDLLVGAPLEDEHRGAVYVYHGNGIYVIHDYKQRIPGSSISSSLQYFGRSVSARLDLDGDDLIDLAVGAQGSAVMLSSRSIVQINVSLSFQPHSINVIQKTCQRGGRESSCLNATACFTTVSRSPGPHSNSFDLWVSAMLDDRKLSARALFDESSHRQTQMSVQVHTGQTVCYKLPFHVYDTADYIRPISFSLRFRINNTESGPVLDEGWPTTVKKSIQFFKDCGEDDVCTTDLVLQAHMDISGTRQRPYVIRSPRRRLAVEVQLQNRLENAYNTSLTLHYSRNLHFSSLSIRDAQLKIECTALGSNSHSCNVSYPVFRSQSKVNFMLEFEFSCTSLHSRVQMKLNAASDSVEREDTLGDNSVQLQSFVQYEPDLFVSSDSNLNRYEVHPTRTVSEAIGPEHQKILFSCLKKIPKFSKKNPQILENLQKLQEENSNNFLKVFLKSFILKKSPKFGKKILVNILQK
;
A
#
# COMPACT_ATOMS: atom_id res chain seq x y z
N PRO A 1 7.85 15.18 16.51
CA PRO A 1 7.86 16.53 17.12
C PRO A 1 6.88 17.49 16.42
N CYS A 2 5.65 17.55 16.94
CA CYS A 2 4.77 18.72 16.91
C CYS A 2 3.61 18.39 17.84
N LEU A 3 3.82 18.57 19.15
CA LEU A 3 2.79 18.67 20.18
C LEU A 3 3.40 19.28 21.46
N LEU A 4 4.18 20.35 21.31
CA LEU A 4 4.62 21.19 22.42
C LEU A 4 4.71 22.61 21.86
N PHE A 5 3.60 23.35 21.94
CA PHE A 5 3.49 24.81 22.08
C PHE A 5 2.01 25.18 22.00
N GLY A 6 1.31 24.94 23.10
CA GLY A 6 -0.03 25.47 23.35
C GLY A 6 0.03 26.42 24.54
N THR A 7 0.67 27.57 24.38
CA THR A 7 0.58 28.67 25.35
C THR A 7 0.40 29.99 24.61
N LYS A 8 -0.73 30.65 24.88
CA LYS A 8 -0.94 32.06 24.56
C LYS A 8 0.16 32.88 25.24
N LEU A 9 0.91 33.67 24.47
CA LEU A 9 1.68 34.81 25.01
C LEU A 9 1.09 36.12 24.48
N PRO A 10 0.91 37.14 25.33
CA PRO A 10 0.49 38.47 24.92
C PRO A 10 1.72 39.29 24.53
N ASN A 11 1.79 39.77 23.29
CA ASN A 11 2.23 41.13 22.94
C ASN A 11 2.45 41.25 21.43
N GLN A 12 1.67 42.14 20.83
CA GLN A 12 1.92 42.70 19.50
C GLN A 12 3.12 43.64 19.59
N SER A 13 4.21 43.37 18.86
CA SER A 13 5.09 44.42 18.28
C SER A 13 6.42 43.92 17.69
N LEU A 14 6.52 42.76 17.02
CA LEU A 14 7.77 42.42 16.32
C LEU A 14 7.57 41.63 15.01
N LEU A 15 6.63 42.09 14.18
CA LEU A 15 6.37 41.52 12.84
C LEU A 15 6.13 42.61 11.78
N LYS A 16 6.92 43.70 11.84
CA LYS A 16 6.89 44.80 10.87
C LYS A 16 8.19 45.03 10.09
N SER A 17 9.26 44.25 10.29
CA SER A 17 10.54 44.49 9.60
C SER A 17 10.93 43.46 8.51
N ILE A 18 10.28 42.29 8.43
CA ILE A 18 10.65 41.25 7.43
C ILE A 18 9.48 41.00 6.46
N LYS A 19 9.01 42.07 5.81
CA LYS A 19 8.09 42.01 4.66
C LYS A 19 8.40 43.15 3.67
N ARG A 20 9.68 43.32 3.33
CA ARG A 20 10.12 44.37 2.38
C ARG A 20 11.24 43.98 1.42
N SER A 21 11.46 42.69 1.19
CA SER A 21 12.26 42.22 0.06
C SER A 21 11.59 40.99 -0.54
N LEU A 22 11.51 40.94 -1.86
CA LEU A 22 10.89 39.92 -2.70
C LEU A 22 9.36 39.96 -2.73
N ILE A 23 8.82 40.77 -3.64
CA ILE A 23 7.96 40.34 -4.77
C ILE A 23 7.59 41.61 -5.53
N ASN A 24 8.22 41.79 -6.69
CA ASN A 24 7.81 42.69 -7.75
C ASN A 24 7.86 41.88 -9.05
N VAL A 25 6.99 42.25 -9.98
CA VAL A 25 6.74 41.70 -11.33
C VAL A 25 5.46 40.86 -11.47
N GLU A 26 4.38 41.64 -11.70
CA GLU A 26 3.32 41.50 -12.72
C GLU A 26 2.28 40.37 -12.60
N ARG A 27 1.02 40.69 -12.26
CA ARG A 27 -0.08 41.21 -13.14
C ARG A 27 -0.31 40.25 -14.32
N THR A 28 -1.48 39.67 -14.60
CA THR A 28 -2.89 40.11 -14.60
C THR A 28 -3.66 38.89 -15.19
N PHE A 29 -4.93 38.53 -14.95
CA PHE A 29 -6.19 39.29 -15.02
C PHE A 29 -7.34 38.43 -14.44
N PHE A 30 -8.36 39.13 -13.92
CA PHE A 30 -9.67 38.76 -13.35
C PHE A 30 -10.49 37.71 -14.15
N GLY A 31 -11.52 37.05 -13.60
CA GLY A 31 -12.31 37.41 -12.42
C GLY A 31 -13.39 36.42 -11.99
N GLN A 32 -14.02 36.81 -10.88
CA GLN A 32 -15.06 36.16 -10.08
C GLN A 32 -16.41 36.05 -10.81
N MET A 33 -17.21 35.03 -10.44
CA MET A 33 -18.59 35.26 -10.00
C MET A 33 -19.14 34.08 -9.17
N LYS A 34 -19.60 34.40 -7.95
CA LYS A 34 -20.50 33.59 -7.11
C LYS A 34 -21.92 33.62 -7.70
N ILE A 35 -22.75 32.63 -7.40
CA ILE A 35 -24.12 32.78 -6.84
C ILE A 35 -24.71 31.40 -6.47
N ASN A 36 -25.48 31.41 -5.38
CA ASN A 36 -26.13 30.32 -4.65
C ASN A 36 -27.46 29.83 -5.27
N GLU A 37 -27.86 28.62 -4.81
CA GLU A 37 -29.21 28.19 -4.38
C GLU A 37 -30.32 27.72 -5.38
N LEU A 38 -30.74 26.45 -5.12
CA LEU A 38 -32.12 25.96 -4.84
C LEU A 38 -33.08 25.40 -5.95
N PHE A 39 -33.71 24.27 -5.56
CA PHE A 39 -34.89 23.53 -6.08
C PHE A 39 -34.82 22.88 -7.47
N SER A 40 -35.62 21.87 -7.83
CA SER A 40 -36.17 20.62 -7.25
C SER A 40 -36.85 19.89 -8.43
N ASP A 41 -37.13 18.60 -8.23
CA ASP A 41 -38.14 17.81 -8.94
C ASP A 41 -37.91 17.39 -10.40
N GLY A 42 -38.01 16.07 -10.58
CA GLY A 42 -38.09 15.42 -11.87
C GLY A 42 -39.52 15.39 -12.43
N VAL A 43 -39.64 14.92 -13.67
CA VAL A 43 -40.56 13.86 -14.12
C VAL A 43 -40.39 13.70 -15.65
N GLN A 44 -40.45 12.43 -16.06
CA GLN A 44 -40.40 11.90 -17.42
C GLN A 44 -41.48 12.46 -18.35
N HIS A 45 -41.18 12.57 -19.65
CA HIS A 45 -42.08 12.05 -20.69
C HIS A 45 -41.36 11.75 -22.02
N VAL A 46 -41.77 10.62 -22.59
CA VAL A 46 -41.30 9.87 -23.76
C VAL A 46 -41.93 10.40 -25.05
N TRP A 47 -41.21 10.37 -26.18
CA TRP A 47 -41.76 10.23 -27.54
C TRP A 47 -40.85 9.36 -28.43
N CYS A 48 -41.45 8.34 -29.06
CA CYS A 48 -40.95 7.42 -30.11
C CYS A 48 -40.68 8.18 -31.44
N GLU A 49 -39.92 7.79 -32.47
CA GLU A 49 -39.56 6.54 -33.21
C GLU A 49 -38.56 6.99 -34.34
N PRO A 50 -38.00 6.20 -35.31
CA PRO A 50 -37.83 4.75 -35.47
C PRO A 50 -36.39 4.29 -35.90
N ASP A 51 -36.24 2.96 -35.99
CA ASP A 51 -35.06 2.12 -36.26
C ASP A 51 -34.37 2.22 -37.65
N GLN A 52 -33.04 2.00 -37.65
CA GLN A 52 -32.25 1.00 -38.42
C GLN A 52 -30.79 1.51 -38.64
N ASP A 53 -29.69 0.77 -38.53
CA ASP A 53 -29.32 -0.53 -37.92
C ASP A 53 -27.78 -0.69 -38.08
N TYR A 54 -27.16 -1.51 -37.21
CA TYR A 54 -25.82 -2.15 -37.29
C TYR A 54 -24.49 -1.55 -36.72
N HIS A 55 -24.00 -2.29 -35.71
CA HIS A 55 -22.62 -2.60 -35.31
C HIS A 55 -21.74 -1.58 -34.56
N SER A 56 -21.86 -1.56 -33.22
CA SER A 56 -20.78 -1.90 -32.26
C SER A 56 -21.09 -1.32 -30.88
N GLY A 57 -21.33 -2.18 -29.88
CA GLY A 57 -21.38 -1.77 -28.48
C GLY A 57 -22.37 -2.57 -27.65
N CYS A 58 -21.87 -3.48 -26.83
CA CYS A 58 -22.52 -3.90 -25.58
C CYS A 58 -21.50 -4.66 -24.71
N ILE A 59 -20.53 -3.91 -24.17
CA ILE A 59 -19.83 -4.26 -22.91
C ILE A 59 -19.79 -2.98 -22.06
N VAL A 60 -20.96 -2.53 -21.61
CA VAL A 60 -21.07 -1.54 -20.52
C VAL A 60 -22.33 -1.88 -19.74
N LEU A 61 -22.31 -2.98 -19.00
CA LEU A 61 -23.28 -3.31 -17.95
C LEU A 61 -22.71 -4.44 -17.07
N THR A 62 -21.48 -4.26 -16.57
CA THR A 62 -20.91 -5.09 -15.50
C THR A 62 -20.07 -4.29 -14.49
N SER A 63 -19.94 -2.97 -14.61
CA SER A 63 -19.10 -2.18 -13.70
C SER A 63 -19.79 -1.78 -12.38
N SER A 64 -21.11 -1.89 -12.28
CA SER A 64 -21.87 -1.49 -11.07
C SER A 64 -22.23 -2.64 -10.12
N LEU A 65 -21.95 -3.89 -10.49
CA LEU A 65 -22.05 -5.05 -9.58
C LEU A 65 -20.69 -5.52 -9.02
N PHE A 66 -19.57 -5.02 -9.57
CA PHE A 66 -18.24 -5.32 -9.05
C PHE A 66 -17.81 -4.40 -7.89
N SER A 67 -18.49 -3.27 -7.68
CA SER A 67 -18.20 -2.33 -6.59
C SER A 67 -18.64 -2.82 -5.20
N LEU A 68 -19.46 -3.87 -5.14
CA LEU A 68 -19.93 -4.50 -3.88
C LEU A 68 -19.03 -5.66 -3.42
N PHE A 69 -17.97 -5.99 -4.16
CA PHE A 69 -17.04 -7.08 -3.83
C PHE A 69 -15.58 -6.61 -3.59
N ALA A 70 -15.35 -5.30 -3.45
CA ALA A 70 -14.03 -4.72 -3.17
C ALA A 70 -13.72 -4.57 -1.66
N GLY A 71 -14.21 -5.50 -0.84
CA GLY A 71 -13.95 -5.57 0.61
C GLY A 71 -13.48 -6.93 1.10
N LEU A 72 -13.15 -7.86 0.19
CA LEU A 72 -12.75 -9.23 0.52
C LEU A 72 -11.31 -9.49 0.09
N CYS A 73 -10.36 -8.94 0.86
CA CYS A 73 -9.04 -9.54 0.99
C CYS A 73 -8.59 -9.46 2.45
N GLN A 74 -8.36 -10.66 2.99
CA GLN A 74 -7.48 -11.01 4.10
C GLN A 74 -7.95 -10.61 5.52
N CYS A 75 -8.86 -11.44 6.04
CA CYS A 75 -9.01 -11.62 7.48
C CYS A 75 -7.82 -12.47 7.95
N PHE A 76 -6.79 -11.85 8.51
CA PHE A 76 -5.83 -12.59 9.33
C PHE A 76 -6.36 -12.71 10.78
N ASN A 77 -5.75 -13.55 11.61
CA ASN A 77 -6.40 -14.19 12.76
C ASN A 77 -6.71 -13.28 13.96
N ILE A 78 -6.40 -11.98 13.92
CA ILE A 78 -6.72 -11.07 15.02
C ILE A 78 -8.22 -10.74 15.03
N ASP A 79 -8.87 -10.93 16.17
CA ASP A 79 -10.29 -10.61 16.35
C ASP A 79 -10.52 -9.11 16.51
N VAL A 80 -11.07 -8.51 15.46
CA VAL A 80 -11.48 -7.11 15.44
C VAL A 80 -12.93 -6.89 15.89
N LYS A 81 -13.72 -7.96 16.07
CA LYS A 81 -15.16 -7.87 16.40
C LYS A 81 -15.42 -7.83 17.90
N HIS A 82 -14.56 -8.45 18.70
CA HIS A 82 -14.70 -8.47 20.16
C HIS A 82 -13.50 -7.82 20.88
N PRO A 83 -13.14 -6.56 20.54
CA PRO A 83 -12.04 -5.88 21.21
C PRO A 83 -12.38 -5.62 22.68
N ARG A 84 -11.36 -5.60 23.54
CA ARG A 84 -11.48 -5.03 24.89
C ARG A 84 -10.88 -3.63 24.88
N ILE A 85 -11.69 -2.62 25.18
CA ILE A 85 -11.29 -1.21 25.14
C ILE A 85 -11.24 -0.67 26.56
N PHE A 86 -10.04 -0.28 26.97
CA PHE A 86 -9.76 0.37 28.24
C PHE A 86 -9.75 1.88 28.02
N SER A 87 -10.61 2.61 28.73
CA SER A 87 -10.69 4.06 28.61
C SER A 87 -9.98 4.74 29.79
N GLY A 88 -9.21 5.79 29.48
CA GLY A 88 -8.59 6.66 30.48
C GLY A 88 -8.98 8.13 30.26
N PRO A 89 -8.57 9.05 31.15
CA PRO A 89 -8.94 10.45 31.01
C PRO A 89 -8.27 11.08 29.78
N GLU A 90 -9.06 11.71 28.89
CA GLU A 90 -8.57 12.19 27.57
C GLU A 90 -7.42 13.22 27.67
N ASP A 91 -7.47 14.11 28.66
CA ASP A 91 -6.50 15.19 28.86
C ASP A 91 -5.12 14.71 29.34
N THR A 92 -4.97 13.41 29.64
CA THR A 92 -3.75 12.82 30.23
C THR A 92 -2.84 12.14 29.20
N LEU A 93 -3.27 12.11 27.94
CA LEU A 93 -2.66 11.30 26.88
C LEU A 93 -2.54 9.82 27.24
N PHE A 94 -3.47 9.29 28.04
CA PHE A 94 -3.60 7.85 28.30
C PHE A 94 -3.55 7.05 26.97
N GLY A 95 -2.79 5.97 26.96
CA GLY A 95 -2.49 5.19 25.76
C GLY A 95 -1.26 5.69 25.00
N PHE A 96 -0.42 6.55 25.62
CA PHE A 96 0.82 7.03 25.00
C PHE A 96 1.82 5.91 24.75
N SER A 97 1.97 5.04 25.73
CA SER A 97 2.78 3.82 25.72
C SER A 97 1.93 2.69 26.31
N VAL A 98 2.12 1.47 25.81
CA VAL A 98 1.43 0.28 26.28
C VAL A 98 2.43 -0.84 26.46
N LEU A 99 2.29 -1.61 27.54
CA LEU A 99 3.14 -2.75 27.85
C LEU A 99 2.27 -3.87 28.43
N GLN A 100 2.41 -5.09 27.88
CA GLN A 100 1.77 -6.27 28.44
C GLN A 100 2.58 -6.76 29.64
N HIS A 101 1.89 -7.11 30.72
CA HIS A 101 2.50 -7.42 32.00
C HIS A 101 1.76 -8.58 32.68
N GLU A 102 2.51 -9.51 33.26
CA GLU A 102 2.00 -10.65 34.02
C GLU A 102 2.73 -10.70 35.36
N ALA A 103 1.96 -10.79 36.44
CA ALA A 103 2.46 -10.83 37.82
C ALA A 103 1.64 -11.82 38.64
N ASP A 104 2.28 -12.80 39.28
CA ASP A 104 1.59 -13.86 40.05
C ASP A 104 0.45 -14.57 39.29
N GLY A 105 0.56 -14.68 37.96
CA GLY A 105 -0.46 -15.24 37.07
C GLY A 105 -1.63 -14.30 36.76
N GLU A 106 -1.64 -13.07 37.28
CA GLU A 106 -2.56 -12.00 36.88
C GLU A 106 -2.02 -11.28 35.64
N LYS A 107 -2.76 -11.40 34.53
CA LYS A 107 -2.44 -10.74 33.26
C LYS A 107 -3.06 -9.35 33.22
N SER A 108 -2.25 -8.34 32.86
CA SER A 108 -2.67 -6.95 32.81
C SER A 108 -1.95 -6.16 31.72
N MET A 109 -2.50 -5.00 31.40
CA MET A 109 -1.89 -4.02 30.49
C MET A 109 -1.49 -2.79 31.28
N LEU A 110 -0.21 -2.45 31.23
CA LEU A 110 0.32 -1.20 31.76
C LEU A 110 0.20 -0.12 30.68
N VAL A 111 -0.33 1.04 31.04
CA VAL A 111 -0.62 2.13 30.11
C VAL A 111 -0.04 3.44 30.63
N GLY A 112 0.84 4.06 29.84
CA GLY A 112 1.41 5.36 30.16
C GLY A 112 0.45 6.52 29.87
N ALA A 113 0.37 7.45 30.81
CA ALA A 113 -0.41 8.68 30.72
C ALA A 113 0.48 9.89 31.12
N PRO A 114 1.41 10.31 30.25
CA PRO A 114 2.42 11.30 30.60
C PRO A 114 1.88 12.71 30.87
N TRP A 115 0.63 13.01 30.53
CA TRP A 115 -0.02 14.28 30.85
C TRP A 115 -0.92 14.18 32.07
N ASP A 116 -0.86 13.09 32.84
CA ASP A 116 -1.57 13.03 34.11
C ASP A 116 -1.05 14.06 35.14
N GLY A 117 -1.96 14.54 36.00
CA GLY A 117 -1.71 15.61 36.95
C GLY A 117 -2.35 16.96 36.57
N PRO A 118 -2.29 17.97 37.46
CA PRO A 118 -2.93 19.26 37.24
C PRO A 118 -2.28 20.04 36.06
N PRO A 119 -3.01 20.97 35.41
CA PRO A 119 -2.52 21.69 34.23
C PRO A 119 -1.20 22.44 34.41
N ASN A 120 -0.90 22.89 35.63
CA ASN A 120 0.33 23.59 35.99
C ASN A 120 1.47 22.67 36.45
N ASN A 121 1.21 21.36 36.60
CA ASN A 121 2.20 20.37 36.98
C ASN A 121 1.84 18.96 36.46
N ARG A 122 2.20 18.70 35.21
CA ARG A 122 1.96 17.43 34.49
C ARG A 122 3.02 16.39 34.85
N LYS A 123 2.90 15.77 36.03
CA LYS A 123 3.87 14.76 36.50
C LYS A 123 3.87 13.49 35.65
N GLY A 124 2.72 13.14 35.05
CA GLY A 124 2.51 11.87 34.37
C GLY A 124 2.40 10.69 35.34
N ASP A 125 1.82 9.58 34.86
CA ASP A 125 1.76 8.34 35.62
C ASP A 125 1.54 7.11 34.71
N VAL A 126 1.57 5.92 35.32
CA VAL A 126 1.24 4.63 34.72
C VAL A 126 -0.06 4.11 35.32
N TYR A 127 -0.88 3.48 34.48
CA TYR A 127 -2.13 2.83 34.85
C TYR A 127 -2.02 1.32 34.63
N LYS A 128 -2.61 0.53 35.52
CA LYS A 128 -2.76 -0.92 35.38
C LYS A 128 -4.20 -1.24 34.98
N CYS A 129 -4.35 -1.91 33.84
CA CYS A 129 -5.62 -2.35 33.30
C CYS A 129 -5.69 -3.88 33.37
N ILE A 130 -6.49 -4.42 34.29
CA ILE A 130 -6.57 -5.87 34.52
C ILE A 130 -7.29 -6.55 33.35
N VAL A 131 -6.76 -7.67 32.85
CA VAL A 131 -7.41 -8.48 31.83
C VAL A 131 -8.07 -9.68 32.51
N GLY A 132 -9.24 -9.46 33.14
CA GLY A 132 -10.03 -10.50 33.83
C GLY A 132 -11.21 -11.03 33.01
N GLU A 133 -12.07 -11.87 33.59
CA GLU A 133 -13.28 -12.38 32.91
C GLU A 133 -14.30 -11.28 32.55
N GLU A 134 -14.32 -10.17 33.28
CA GLU A 134 -15.22 -9.04 33.01
C GLU A 134 -14.69 -8.15 31.88
N LYS A 135 -15.52 -7.92 30.85
CA LYS A 135 -15.17 -7.09 29.68
C LYS A 135 -14.98 -5.59 29.98
N ASN A 136 -15.41 -5.13 31.15
CA ASN A 136 -15.34 -3.73 31.60
C ASN A 136 -14.39 -3.57 32.80
N SER A 137 -13.17 -4.09 32.71
CA SER A 137 -12.19 -3.87 33.76
C SER A 137 -11.70 -2.42 33.76
N ASN A 138 -11.87 -1.75 34.90
CA ASN A 138 -11.36 -0.39 35.10
C ASN A 138 -9.83 -0.41 35.19
N CYS A 139 -9.19 0.57 34.56
CA CYS A 139 -7.77 0.83 34.79
C CYS A 139 -7.60 1.60 36.10
N SER A 140 -6.72 1.10 36.96
CA SER A 140 -6.33 1.78 38.20
C SER A 140 -5.04 2.56 37.98
N LYS A 141 -4.97 3.75 38.56
CA LYS A 141 -3.75 4.56 38.57
C LYS A 141 -2.76 3.96 39.58
N VAL A 142 -1.50 3.77 39.18
CA VAL A 142 -0.47 3.16 40.04
C VAL A 142 0.09 4.16 41.06
N ASN A 143 0.10 5.46 40.75
CA ASN A 143 0.64 6.54 41.61
C ASN A 143 2.17 6.51 41.73
N LEU A 144 2.88 6.02 40.70
CA LEU A 144 4.35 5.99 40.67
C LEU A 144 4.96 7.38 40.72
N GLY A 145 4.29 8.37 40.10
CA GLY A 145 4.72 9.76 40.13
C GLY A 145 4.76 10.37 41.54
N GLU A 146 4.06 9.78 42.52
CA GLU A 146 4.09 10.18 43.92
C GLU A 146 5.01 9.29 44.75
N THR A 147 5.02 7.97 44.56
CA THR A 147 5.81 7.03 45.39
C THR A 147 7.27 6.94 44.96
N ALA A 148 7.55 6.79 43.65
CA ALA A 148 8.90 6.57 43.14
C ALA A 148 9.78 7.84 43.16
N LEU A 149 9.16 9.02 43.11
CA LEU A 149 9.85 10.30 42.92
C LEU A 149 9.91 11.17 44.19
N GLN A 150 9.41 10.67 45.32
CA GLN A 150 9.30 11.41 46.59
C GLN A 150 10.65 11.87 47.16
N ASN A 151 11.71 11.09 46.97
CA ASN A 151 13.01 11.32 47.57
C ASN A 151 13.95 12.24 46.76
N VAL A 152 13.61 12.58 45.51
CA VAL A 152 14.58 13.19 44.56
C VAL A 152 14.53 14.73 44.53
N SER A 153 13.43 15.39 44.90
CA SER A 153 13.39 16.87 45.10
C SER A 153 11.99 17.36 45.50
N LYS A 154 11.89 18.39 46.36
CA LYS A 154 10.61 19.01 46.75
C LYS A 154 9.93 19.82 45.61
N ASN A 155 10.60 20.04 44.48
CA ASN A 155 10.15 20.92 43.38
C ASN A 155 10.00 20.20 42.03
N LEU A 156 9.45 18.97 41.99
CA LEU A 156 9.11 18.29 40.73
C LEU A 156 8.02 19.06 39.94
N ARG A 157 8.35 19.49 38.72
CA ARG A 157 7.39 20.06 37.75
C ARG A 157 7.48 19.40 36.38
N ASN A 158 6.32 19.05 35.82
CA ASN A 158 6.15 18.61 34.42
C ASN A 158 7.07 17.43 34.00
N SER A 159 7.19 16.39 34.83
CA SER A 159 8.12 15.27 34.58
C SER A 159 7.71 14.34 33.44
N HIS A 160 6.41 14.23 33.16
CA HIS A 160 5.86 13.35 32.12
C HIS A 160 6.22 11.85 32.26
N LEU A 161 6.09 11.29 33.46
CA LEU A 161 6.28 9.86 33.72
C LEU A 161 5.32 9.00 32.89
N GLY A 162 5.82 7.87 32.37
CA GLY A 162 5.05 6.96 31.51
C GLY A 162 5.16 7.28 30.02
N MET A 163 6.01 8.23 29.62
CA MET A 163 6.36 8.41 28.21
C MET A 163 7.05 7.17 27.62
N THR A 164 7.93 6.55 28.40
CA THR A 164 8.65 5.33 28.02
C THR A 164 8.32 4.24 29.04
N LEU A 165 7.88 3.09 28.53
CA LEU A 165 7.64 1.86 29.30
C LEU A 165 8.43 0.74 28.62
N THR A 166 9.18 -0.03 29.40
CA THR A 166 9.98 -1.14 28.88
C THR A 166 10.01 -2.26 29.91
N PRO A 167 9.96 -3.55 29.50
CA PRO A 167 10.20 -4.65 30.43
C PRO A 167 11.61 -4.53 31.02
N ASP A 168 11.77 -4.63 32.34
CA ASP A 168 13.08 -4.49 33.00
C ASP A 168 13.71 -5.87 33.26
N SER A 169 12.90 -6.75 33.86
CA SER A 169 13.26 -8.13 34.20
C SER A 169 12.01 -9.01 34.03
N PRO A 170 12.11 -10.35 34.19
CA PRO A 170 10.91 -11.19 34.27
C PRO A 170 9.92 -10.71 35.33
N ASP A 171 10.43 -10.07 36.39
CA ASP A 171 9.68 -9.69 37.59
C ASP A 171 9.47 -8.16 37.73
N GLY A 172 9.46 -7.40 36.62
CA GLY A 172 9.19 -5.95 36.68
C GLY A 172 9.35 -5.17 35.38
N PHE A 173 9.14 -3.85 35.47
CA PHE A 173 9.22 -2.92 34.35
C PHE A 173 9.90 -1.60 34.72
N LEU A 174 10.36 -0.90 33.69
CA LEU A 174 10.97 0.42 33.80
C LEU A 174 9.98 1.48 33.29
N ALA A 175 9.77 2.54 34.07
CA ALA A 175 8.99 3.70 33.67
C ALA A 175 9.84 4.97 33.71
N CYS A 176 9.93 5.68 32.59
CA CYS A 176 10.74 6.90 32.49
C CYS A 176 9.91 8.18 32.33
N ALA A 177 10.49 9.26 32.86
CA ALA A 177 10.06 10.64 32.84
C ALA A 177 11.20 11.49 32.25
N PRO A 178 11.40 11.48 30.92
CA PRO A 178 12.54 12.13 30.27
C PRO A 178 12.50 13.66 30.33
N LEU A 179 11.35 14.25 30.70
CA LEU A 179 11.18 15.69 30.88
C LEU A 179 11.22 16.11 32.35
N TRP A 180 11.60 15.19 33.24
CA TRP A 180 11.93 15.54 34.61
C TRP A 180 12.98 16.65 34.64
N SER A 181 12.63 17.72 35.33
CA SER A 181 13.41 18.95 35.37
C SER A 181 13.71 19.37 36.80
N GLN A 182 14.92 19.88 37.01
CA GLN A 182 15.41 20.40 38.27
C GLN A 182 15.70 21.90 38.15
N GLU A 183 15.23 22.69 39.12
CA GLU A 183 15.57 24.10 39.26
C GLU A 183 17.01 24.23 39.78
N CYS A 184 17.86 24.94 39.02
CA CYS A 184 19.23 25.29 39.39
C CYS A 184 19.43 26.79 39.21
N GLY A 185 19.22 27.56 40.28
CA GLY A 185 19.21 29.02 40.25
C GLY A 185 18.07 29.58 39.42
N THR A 186 18.39 30.41 38.43
CA THR A 186 17.41 30.91 37.46
C THR A 186 17.12 29.93 36.31
N SER A 187 17.91 28.86 36.20
CA SER A 187 17.85 27.88 35.11
C SER A 187 17.06 26.62 35.48
N MET A 188 16.53 25.93 34.47
CA MET A 188 15.82 24.65 34.58
C MET A 188 16.54 23.59 33.75
N PHE A 189 17.02 22.54 34.41
CA PHE A 189 17.76 21.44 33.79
C PHE A 189 16.87 20.22 33.63
N SER A 190 16.60 19.81 32.38
CA SER A 190 15.78 18.64 32.06
C SER A 190 16.65 17.40 31.83
N THR A 191 17.16 16.82 32.91
CA THR A 191 18.09 15.68 32.83
C THR A 191 17.38 14.35 32.59
N GLY A 192 16.11 14.21 32.99
CA GLY A 192 15.32 12.97 32.90
C GLY A 192 15.53 12.02 34.09
N ILE A 193 14.54 11.16 34.35
CA ILE A 193 14.58 10.18 35.44
C ILE A 193 13.78 8.93 35.08
N CYS A 194 14.20 7.77 35.57
CA CYS A 194 13.45 6.52 35.44
C CYS A 194 13.25 5.85 36.81
N ALA A 195 12.22 5.01 36.90
CA ALA A 195 11.96 4.17 38.06
C ALA A 195 11.88 2.70 37.60
N SER A 196 12.68 1.83 38.21
CA SER A 196 12.49 0.39 38.14
C SER A 196 11.40 -0.01 39.13
N VAL A 197 10.43 -0.80 38.68
CA VAL A 197 9.21 -1.14 39.40
C VAL A 197 9.02 -2.65 39.40
N SER A 198 8.69 -3.24 40.54
CA SER A 198 8.36 -4.67 40.64
C SER A 198 6.98 -5.01 40.06
N ASP A 199 6.72 -6.31 39.92
CA ASP A 199 5.40 -6.91 39.65
C ASP A 199 4.28 -6.47 40.62
N ASP A 200 4.62 -6.23 41.89
CA ASP A 200 3.69 -5.70 42.89
C ASP A 200 3.40 -4.19 42.71
N LEU A 201 3.96 -3.59 41.66
CA LEU A 201 3.88 -2.18 41.30
C LEU A 201 4.58 -1.23 42.29
N GLU A 202 5.46 -1.75 43.14
CA GLU A 202 6.25 -0.94 44.06
C GLU A 202 7.56 -0.46 43.40
N PRO A 203 7.97 0.81 43.61
CA PRO A 203 9.26 1.30 43.11
C PRO A 203 10.43 0.61 43.82
N ARG A 204 11.32 -0.02 43.06
CA ARG A 204 12.54 -0.66 43.56
C ARG A 204 13.70 0.32 43.64
N GLU A 205 13.95 1.02 42.54
CA GLU A 205 15.09 1.92 42.39
C GLU A 205 14.73 3.12 41.50
N THR A 206 15.29 4.28 41.83
CA THR A 206 15.21 5.47 40.97
C THR A 206 16.54 5.68 40.25
N ILE A 207 16.50 5.72 38.92
CA ILE A 207 17.66 5.82 38.03
C ILE A 207 17.70 7.25 37.48
N ALA A 208 18.62 8.07 38.00
CA ALA A 208 18.82 9.48 37.64
C ALA A 208 20.31 9.81 37.40
N PRO A 209 20.98 9.13 36.45
CA PRO A 209 22.43 9.10 36.38
C PRO A 209 23.07 10.43 35.95
N THR A 210 22.32 11.26 35.23
CA THR A 210 22.73 12.57 34.73
C THR A 210 22.17 13.72 35.55
N ALA A 211 21.42 13.44 36.63
CA ALA A 211 20.96 14.45 37.55
C ALA A 211 22.19 15.05 38.27
N GLN A 212 22.68 16.17 37.74
CA GLN A 212 23.77 16.89 38.35
C GLN A 212 23.28 17.58 39.63
N ARG A 213 24.13 17.60 40.67
CA ARG A 213 23.98 18.63 41.70
C ARG A 213 24.25 19.96 41.02
N CYS A 214 23.33 20.92 41.12
CA CYS A 214 23.50 22.28 40.56
C CYS A 214 24.91 22.77 40.89
N SER A 215 25.79 22.86 39.88
CA SER A 215 27.23 23.03 40.08
C SER A 215 27.65 24.46 39.76
N THR A 216 28.26 25.07 40.78
CA THR A 216 28.91 26.40 40.87
C THR A 216 27.99 27.61 41.13
N TYR A 217 28.14 28.13 42.35
CA TYR A 217 27.73 29.44 42.80
C TYR A 217 28.74 30.49 42.29
N MET A 218 28.32 31.75 42.08
CA MET A 218 29.16 32.81 41.49
C MET A 218 29.54 33.90 42.50
N ASP A 219 30.79 34.34 42.43
CA ASP A 219 31.28 35.49 43.18
C ASP A 219 31.60 36.61 42.18
N ILE A 220 30.90 37.73 42.29
CA ILE A 220 31.05 38.87 41.37
C ILE A 220 31.67 40.05 42.11
N VAL A 221 32.75 40.63 41.58
CA VAL A 221 33.33 41.87 42.09
C VAL A 221 33.29 42.94 41.02
N ILE A 222 32.58 44.04 41.28
CA ILE A 222 32.54 45.19 40.37
C ILE A 222 33.64 46.18 40.78
N VAL A 223 34.59 46.42 39.87
CA VAL A 223 35.70 47.36 40.02
C VAL A 223 35.34 48.65 39.29
N LEU A 224 35.03 49.68 40.07
CA LEU A 224 34.34 50.88 39.61
C LEU A 224 35.23 52.12 39.71
N ASP A 225 35.44 52.79 38.59
CA ASP A 225 36.14 54.08 38.55
C ASP A 225 35.29 55.18 39.21
N GLY A 226 35.83 55.74 40.29
CA GLY A 226 35.27 56.83 41.08
C GLY A 226 36.05 58.14 40.93
N SER A 227 36.88 58.26 39.90
CA SER A 227 37.70 59.46 39.62
C SER A 227 36.85 60.68 39.24
N ASN A 228 37.51 61.84 39.09
CA ASN A 228 36.81 63.08 38.76
C ASN A 228 36.27 63.16 37.32
N SER A 229 36.70 62.28 36.42
CA SER A 229 36.28 62.26 35.02
C SER A 229 34.88 61.68 34.82
N ILE A 230 34.49 60.70 35.66
CA ILE A 230 33.15 60.11 35.69
C ILE A 230 32.15 61.15 36.19
N TYR A 231 31.34 61.68 35.27
CA TYR A 231 30.31 62.66 35.61
C TYR A 231 29.15 62.65 34.60
N PRO A 232 27.89 62.56 35.05
CA PRO A 232 27.46 62.65 36.45
C PRO A 232 27.37 61.29 37.17
N TRP A 233 27.76 61.24 38.46
CA TRP A 233 27.85 60.00 39.26
C TRP A 233 26.54 59.21 39.39
N TYR A 234 25.40 59.90 39.39
CA TYR A 234 24.11 59.23 39.59
C TYR A 234 23.78 58.23 38.47
N GLU A 235 24.35 58.37 37.27
CA GLU A 235 24.17 57.39 36.19
C GLU A 235 24.86 56.06 36.50
N VAL A 236 26.00 56.11 37.19
CA VAL A 236 26.70 54.91 37.67
C VAL A 236 25.91 54.24 38.79
N GLN A 237 25.30 55.01 39.70
CA GLN A 237 24.40 54.47 40.74
C GLN A 237 23.18 53.77 40.13
N ASN A 238 22.60 54.36 39.08
CA ASN A 238 21.49 53.76 38.32
C ASN A 238 21.92 52.47 37.63
N PHE A 239 23.07 52.47 36.94
CA PHE A 239 23.63 51.27 36.32
C PHE A 239 23.82 50.14 37.34
N LEU A 240 24.46 50.42 38.48
CA LEU A 240 24.65 49.44 39.56
C LEU A 240 23.30 48.91 40.07
N SER A 241 22.34 49.80 40.35
CA SER A 241 21.01 49.37 40.82
C SER A 241 20.31 48.46 39.81
N ASN A 242 20.40 48.80 38.53
CA ASN A 242 19.75 48.07 37.46
C ASN A 242 20.41 46.71 37.22
N ILE A 243 21.74 46.63 37.13
CA ILE A 243 22.44 45.36 36.94
C ILE A 243 22.28 44.43 38.17
N LEU A 244 22.41 44.96 39.39
CA LEU A 244 22.29 44.17 40.61
C LEU A 244 20.86 43.63 40.79
N SER A 245 19.83 44.36 40.33
CA SER A 245 18.45 43.89 40.38
C SER A 245 18.18 42.67 39.48
N LYS A 246 19.05 42.40 38.50
CA LYS A 246 18.95 41.21 37.64
C LYS A 246 19.53 39.97 38.32
N PHE A 247 20.49 40.14 39.24
CA PHE A 247 21.16 39.02 39.91
C PHE A 247 20.33 38.41 41.04
N HIS A 248 20.36 37.09 41.17
CA HIS A 248 19.76 36.36 42.28
C HIS A 248 20.78 36.20 43.43
N ILE A 249 20.89 37.24 44.25
CA ILE A 249 21.92 37.32 45.30
C ILE A 249 21.45 36.52 46.52
N SER A 250 22.22 35.48 46.87
CA SER A 250 22.02 34.64 48.05
C SER A 250 23.32 33.93 48.43
N SER A 251 23.43 33.49 49.69
CA SER A 251 24.63 32.82 50.21
C SER A 251 24.96 31.49 49.52
N ASP A 252 23.97 30.85 48.89
CA ASP A 252 24.07 29.58 48.17
C ASP A 252 24.13 29.72 46.64
N GLN A 253 23.97 30.93 46.09
CA GLN A 253 23.99 31.20 44.64
C GLN A 253 24.99 32.30 44.27
N MET A 254 24.59 33.56 44.26
CA MET A 254 25.44 34.68 43.84
C MET A 254 25.80 35.58 45.01
N GLN A 255 27.07 35.94 45.12
CA GLN A 255 27.58 36.95 46.04
C GLN A 255 28.19 38.11 45.25
N VAL A 256 28.00 39.35 45.71
CA VAL A 256 28.47 40.54 44.98
C VAL A 256 29.23 41.49 45.91
N GLY A 257 30.46 41.83 45.55
CA GLY A 257 31.28 42.87 46.17
C GLY A 257 31.50 44.06 45.24
N ILE A 258 31.74 45.24 45.79
CA ILE A 258 32.09 46.44 45.02
C ILE A 258 33.41 47.03 45.53
N LEU A 259 34.34 47.23 44.61
CA LEU A 259 35.60 47.93 44.82
C LEU A 259 35.58 49.23 44.00
N GLN A 260 35.59 50.38 44.66
CA GLN A 260 35.67 51.68 43.99
C GLN A 260 37.12 52.18 44.00
N TYR A 261 37.58 52.81 42.92
CA TYR A 261 38.96 53.29 42.83
C TYR A 261 39.12 54.65 42.14
N GLY A 262 40.24 55.32 42.41
CA GLY A 262 40.68 56.57 41.78
C GLY A 262 42.18 56.74 42.03
N GLU A 263 42.56 57.66 42.93
CA GLU A 263 43.93 57.74 43.49
C GLU A 263 44.19 56.65 44.54
N VAL A 264 43.14 56.20 45.22
CA VAL A 264 43.13 55.06 46.15
C VAL A 264 42.01 54.10 45.78
N ALA A 265 42.12 52.83 46.18
CA ALA A 265 41.07 51.81 46.01
C ALA A 265 40.44 51.45 47.36
N VAL A 266 39.12 51.35 47.41
CA VAL A 266 38.32 51.12 48.61
C VAL A 266 37.26 50.05 48.33
N HIS A 267 37.15 49.06 49.22
CA HIS A 267 36.04 48.12 49.21
C HIS A 267 34.81 48.79 49.81
N GLU A 268 33.83 49.11 48.97
CA GLU A 268 32.55 49.67 49.41
C GLU A 268 31.76 48.61 50.18
N TRP A 269 31.85 47.35 49.74
CA TRP A 269 31.51 46.16 50.52
C TRP A 269 32.14 44.89 49.93
N SER A 270 32.19 43.84 50.74
CA SER A 270 32.73 42.50 50.46
C SER A 270 31.62 41.52 50.04
N LEU A 271 32.00 40.34 49.53
CA LEU A 271 31.07 39.35 48.96
C LEU A 271 30.06 38.81 49.99
N ASN A 272 30.41 38.81 51.27
CA ASN A 272 29.60 38.28 52.37
C ASN A 272 28.85 39.34 53.18
N ASP A 273 28.92 40.63 52.80
CA ASP A 273 28.33 41.72 53.58
C ASP A 273 26.80 41.80 53.42
N TYR A 274 26.27 41.35 52.26
CA TYR A 274 24.84 41.34 51.96
C TYR A 274 24.40 39.95 51.47
N GLN A 275 23.17 39.56 51.82
CA GLN A 275 22.68 38.20 51.54
C GLN A 275 21.47 38.17 50.61
N THR A 276 20.91 39.32 50.23
CA THR A 276 19.74 39.39 49.35
C THR A 276 19.88 40.48 48.29
N THR A 277 19.22 40.30 47.14
CA THR A 277 19.20 41.30 46.06
C THR A 277 18.67 42.65 46.52
N GLN A 278 17.68 42.68 47.42
CA GLN A 278 17.08 43.93 47.90
C GLN A 278 18.08 44.76 48.73
N GLU A 279 18.86 44.13 49.60
CA GLU A 279 19.87 44.79 50.43
C GLU A 279 20.99 45.40 49.58
N VAL A 280 21.49 44.64 48.60
CA VAL A 280 22.57 45.09 47.71
C VAL A 280 22.12 46.25 46.81
N VAL A 281 20.90 46.20 46.26
CA VAL A 281 20.35 47.29 45.43
C VAL A 281 20.16 48.56 46.26
N GLU A 282 19.75 48.46 47.53
CA GLU A 282 19.61 49.62 48.39
C GLU A 282 20.96 50.21 48.82
N ALA A 283 21.97 49.36 49.04
CA ALA A 283 23.35 49.79 49.28
C ALA A 283 23.93 50.54 48.07
N ALA A 284 23.69 50.02 46.86
CA ALA A 284 24.18 50.62 45.61
C ALA A 284 23.63 52.03 45.34
N LYS A 285 22.38 52.32 45.74
CA LYS A 285 21.82 53.69 45.61
C LYS A 285 22.52 54.72 46.49
N ASN A 286 23.14 54.28 47.59
CA ASN A 286 23.75 55.15 48.60
C ASN A 286 25.28 55.27 48.45
N ILE A 287 25.86 54.64 47.41
CA ILE A 287 27.31 54.66 47.18
C ILE A 287 27.78 56.06 46.77
N SER A 288 28.71 56.65 47.53
CA SER A 288 29.28 57.96 47.22
C SER A 288 30.53 57.83 46.36
N ARG A 289 30.74 58.79 45.45
CA ARG A 289 31.95 58.86 44.64
C ARG A 289 33.17 59.17 45.52
N GLN A 290 34.27 58.42 45.36
CA GLN A 290 35.52 58.62 46.12
C GLN A 290 36.24 59.93 45.78
N GLU A 291 36.10 60.40 44.54
CA GLU A 291 36.79 61.58 43.98
C GLU A 291 38.32 61.39 43.90
N GLY A 292 38.94 61.88 42.83
CA GLY A 292 40.37 61.68 42.62
C GLY A 292 40.85 62.30 41.32
N ARG A 293 42.13 62.70 41.25
CA ARG A 293 42.72 63.27 40.03
C ARG A 293 43.41 62.24 39.14
N GLU A 294 43.68 61.05 39.69
CA GLU A 294 44.28 59.92 38.98
C GLU A 294 43.27 58.77 38.85
N THR A 295 43.52 57.91 37.87
CA THR A 295 42.78 56.67 37.62
C THR A 295 43.78 55.52 37.67
N ARG A 296 43.94 54.87 38.83
CA ARG A 296 44.88 53.77 39.05
C ARG A 296 44.23 52.40 38.83
N THR A 297 43.96 52.06 37.56
CA THR A 297 43.20 50.86 37.18
C THR A 297 43.99 49.57 37.41
N ALA A 298 45.32 49.56 37.15
CA ALA A 298 46.14 48.38 37.37
C ALA A 298 46.17 47.99 38.86
N TYR A 299 46.36 48.97 39.74
CA TYR A 299 46.31 48.78 41.20
C TYR A 299 44.94 48.25 41.67
N ALA A 300 43.85 48.80 41.15
CA ALA A 300 42.50 48.36 41.51
C ALA A 300 42.21 46.92 41.07
N ILE A 301 42.63 46.53 39.87
CA ILE A 301 42.50 45.15 39.37
C ILE A 301 43.33 44.19 40.24
N HIS A 302 44.56 44.55 40.57
CA HIS A 302 45.42 43.73 41.43
C HIS A 302 44.79 43.53 42.82
N MET A 303 44.27 44.59 43.44
CA MET A 303 43.57 44.52 44.72
C MET A 303 42.30 43.68 44.64
N ALA A 304 41.53 43.80 43.57
CA ALA A 304 40.35 42.97 43.37
C ALA A 304 40.73 41.47 43.28
N CYS A 305 41.78 41.13 42.54
CA CYS A 305 42.23 39.74 42.37
C CYS A 305 42.85 39.14 43.64
N THR A 306 43.56 39.94 44.43
CA THR A 306 44.27 39.48 45.64
C THR A 306 43.40 39.54 46.90
N GLU A 307 42.67 40.64 47.09
CA GLU A 307 41.88 40.91 48.30
C GLU A 307 40.38 40.66 48.12
N ALA A 308 39.73 41.22 47.08
CA ALA A 308 38.26 41.13 46.94
C ALA A 308 37.78 39.68 46.77
N PHE A 309 38.56 38.87 46.05
CA PHE A 309 38.32 37.42 45.87
C PHE A 309 39.03 36.54 46.92
N SER A 310 39.35 37.09 48.09
CA SER A 310 39.90 36.33 49.22
C SER A 310 38.80 35.69 50.07
N ALA A 311 39.12 34.55 50.71
CA ALA A 311 38.22 33.89 51.64
C ALA A 311 37.84 34.78 52.84
N GLU A 312 38.74 35.68 53.26
CA GLU A 312 38.49 36.64 54.35
C GLU A 312 37.39 37.65 54.00
N ARG A 313 37.26 37.99 52.71
CA ARG A 313 36.21 38.88 52.17
C ARG A 313 35.02 38.14 51.59
N GLY A 314 34.85 36.86 51.97
CA GLY A 314 33.67 36.07 51.65
C GLY A 314 33.74 35.26 50.37
N ALA A 315 34.86 35.28 49.62
CA ALA A 315 34.98 34.48 48.40
C ALA A 315 34.93 32.97 48.71
N ARG A 316 34.13 32.25 47.94
CA ARG A 316 33.84 30.84 48.15
C ARG A 316 34.75 29.96 47.29
N ASP A 317 35.24 28.88 47.88
CA ASP A 317 36.08 27.91 47.16
C ASP A 317 35.24 27.11 46.16
N GLY A 318 35.71 26.98 44.92
CA GLY A 318 34.94 26.37 43.83
C GLY A 318 33.87 27.26 43.18
N ALA A 319 33.71 28.52 43.59
CA ALA A 319 32.83 29.49 42.93
C ALA A 319 33.44 30.04 41.64
N THR A 320 32.60 30.34 40.64
CA THR A 320 33.05 31.06 39.44
C THR A 320 33.27 32.53 39.80
N LYS A 321 34.49 33.03 39.63
CA LYS A 321 34.89 34.38 40.00
C LYS A 321 34.81 35.32 38.79
N VAL A 322 33.97 36.34 38.88
CA VAL A 322 33.72 37.30 37.79
C VAL A 322 34.02 38.72 38.25
N MET A 323 34.92 39.40 37.56
CA MET A 323 35.25 40.80 37.75
C MET A 323 34.59 41.63 36.64
N ILE A 324 33.99 42.76 37.00
CA ILE A 324 33.45 43.74 36.05
C ILE A 324 34.17 45.07 36.26
N VAL A 325 35.05 45.44 35.35
CA VAL A 325 35.82 46.69 35.39
C VAL A 325 35.07 47.76 34.61
N VAL A 326 34.79 48.90 35.23
CA VAL A 326 34.12 50.06 34.59
C VAL A 326 35.00 51.29 34.75
N THR A 327 35.36 51.95 33.66
CA THR A 327 36.23 53.14 33.66
C THR A 327 35.98 54.04 32.45
N ASP A 328 36.32 55.33 32.57
CA ASP A 328 36.19 56.34 31.52
C ASP A 328 37.51 56.97 31.05
N GLY A 329 38.65 56.47 31.54
CA GLY A 329 39.96 57.06 31.30
C GLY A 329 41.09 56.03 31.28
N GLU A 330 42.21 56.39 30.63
CA GLU A 330 43.42 55.57 30.62
C GLU A 330 44.04 55.45 32.02
N SER A 331 44.58 54.27 32.31
CA SER A 331 45.24 53.94 33.56
C SER A 331 46.52 54.78 33.73
N HIS A 332 46.62 55.52 34.84
CA HIS A 332 47.84 56.30 35.16
C HIS A 332 49.01 55.40 35.60
N ASP A 333 48.72 54.15 35.91
CA ASP A 333 49.61 53.05 36.29
C ASP A 333 49.59 51.90 35.25
N GLY A 334 49.28 52.19 33.99
CA GLY A 334 49.13 51.19 32.92
C GLY A 334 50.36 50.30 32.68
N GLU A 335 51.56 50.73 33.07
CA GLU A 335 52.78 49.90 33.01
C GLU A 335 52.71 48.66 33.94
N GLU A 336 51.90 48.72 35.00
CA GLU A 336 51.72 47.63 36.00
C GLU A 336 50.58 46.67 35.62
N LEU A 337 49.82 46.99 34.57
CA LEU A 337 48.65 46.23 34.14
C LEU A 337 48.97 44.77 33.77
N PRO A 338 50.09 44.45 33.08
CA PRO A 338 50.43 43.05 32.77
C PRO A 338 50.58 42.17 34.03
N ASP A 339 51.19 42.69 35.09
CA ASP A 339 51.38 41.95 36.35
C ASP A 339 50.05 41.75 37.10
N ALA A 340 49.20 42.78 37.11
CA ALA A 340 47.85 42.68 37.67
C ALA A 340 47.00 41.63 36.96
N LEU A 341 47.01 41.63 35.62
CA LEU A 341 46.24 40.67 34.82
C LEU A 341 46.77 39.24 34.94
N ALA A 342 48.09 39.04 35.06
CA ALA A 342 48.69 37.73 35.30
C ALA A 342 48.23 37.13 36.65
N GLU A 343 48.12 37.95 37.70
CA GLU A 343 47.60 37.50 38.99
C GLU A 343 46.12 37.08 38.90
N CYS A 344 45.31 37.82 38.15
CA CYS A 344 43.91 37.47 37.90
C CYS A 344 43.76 36.16 37.10
N GLN A 345 44.65 35.94 36.13
CA GLN A 345 44.69 34.70 35.35
C GLN A 345 45.08 33.50 36.21
N ASN A 346 46.12 33.63 37.05
CA ASN A 346 46.54 32.58 37.99
C ASN A 346 45.42 32.13 38.94
N ARG A 347 44.46 33.02 39.22
CA ARG A 347 43.33 32.77 40.12
C ARG A 347 42.03 32.37 39.40
N ASN A 348 42.09 32.15 38.08
CA ASN A 348 40.93 31.85 37.24
C ASN A 348 39.78 32.85 37.46
N ILE A 349 40.06 34.15 37.27
CA ILE A 349 39.05 35.22 37.35
C ILE A 349 38.67 35.70 35.95
N THR A 350 37.38 35.63 35.62
CA THR A 350 36.80 36.15 34.37
C THR A 350 36.68 37.66 34.48
N ARG A 351 37.18 38.41 33.52
CA ARG A 351 37.16 39.89 33.55
C ARG A 351 36.31 40.42 32.39
N TYR A 352 35.23 41.11 32.72
CA TYR A 352 34.49 41.98 31.81
C TYR A 352 35.01 43.39 31.95
N ALA A 353 35.16 44.11 30.84
CA ALA A 353 35.69 45.46 30.83
C ALA A 353 34.76 46.40 30.05
N ILE A 354 34.37 47.52 30.67
CA ILE A 354 33.41 48.48 30.14
C ILE A 354 34.10 49.83 30.02
N ALA A 355 34.27 50.29 28.76
CA ALA A 355 34.82 51.58 28.42
C ALA A 355 33.71 52.65 28.30
N VAL A 356 33.77 53.69 29.12
CA VAL A 356 32.82 54.82 29.09
C VAL A 356 33.44 55.98 28.33
N LEU A 357 32.92 56.29 27.14
CA LEU A 357 33.55 57.26 26.22
C LEU A 357 33.10 58.72 26.46
N GLY A 358 32.25 58.96 27.47
CA GLY A 358 31.65 60.27 27.73
C GLY A 358 32.69 61.38 27.91
N HIS A 359 33.82 61.10 28.56
CA HIS A 359 34.91 62.06 28.72
C HIS A 359 35.58 62.45 27.40
N TYR A 360 35.94 61.46 26.57
CA TYR A 360 36.64 61.63 25.30
C TYR A 360 35.77 62.35 24.27
N ILE A 361 34.50 61.95 24.15
CA ILE A 361 33.55 62.55 23.20
C ILE A 361 33.28 64.02 23.56
N ARG A 362 33.09 64.35 24.85
CA ARG A 362 32.88 65.74 25.31
C ARG A 362 34.07 66.65 25.02
N ARG A 363 35.29 66.10 24.97
CA ARG A 363 36.55 66.84 24.73
C ARG A 363 37.08 66.75 23.30
N GLN A 364 36.37 66.05 22.40
CA GLN A 364 36.80 65.78 21.02
C GLN A 364 38.19 65.12 20.95
N GLN A 365 38.46 64.21 21.89
CA GLN A 365 39.68 63.42 21.94
C GLN A 365 39.47 62.04 21.30
N ASP A 366 40.53 61.48 20.73
CA ASP A 366 40.52 60.16 20.12
C ASP A 366 40.57 59.07 21.20
N PRO A 367 39.58 58.16 21.27
CA PRO A 367 39.53 57.11 22.29
C PRO A 367 40.27 55.81 21.92
N ASP A 368 40.93 55.72 20.76
CA ASP A 368 41.47 54.45 20.25
C ASP A 368 42.51 53.78 21.18
N THR A 369 43.38 54.57 21.83
CA THR A 369 44.36 54.09 22.80
C THR A 369 43.69 53.54 24.06
N PHE A 370 42.73 54.28 24.60
CA PHE A 370 41.89 53.87 25.73
C PHE A 370 41.11 52.58 25.44
N ILE A 371 40.44 52.50 24.29
CA ILE A 371 39.69 51.29 23.89
C ILE A 371 40.60 50.07 23.81
N SER A 372 41.83 50.25 23.31
CA SER A 372 42.82 49.18 23.21
C SER A 372 43.28 48.69 24.60
N GLU A 373 43.46 49.60 25.56
CA GLU A 373 43.76 49.27 26.95
C GLU A 373 42.63 48.48 27.62
N ILE A 374 41.37 48.93 27.47
CA ILE A 374 40.23 48.24 28.10
C ILE A 374 39.97 46.87 27.46
N LYS A 375 40.20 46.71 26.15
CA LYS A 375 40.21 45.40 25.50
C LYS A 375 41.29 44.47 26.08
N TYR A 376 42.45 45.00 26.42
CA TYR A 376 43.53 44.23 27.05
C TYR A 376 43.20 43.80 28.49
N ILE A 377 42.36 44.57 29.21
CA ILE A 377 41.85 44.19 30.54
C ILE A 377 40.86 43.03 30.48
N ALA A 378 40.00 43.03 29.46
CA ALA A 378 38.99 42.00 29.24
C ALA A 378 39.61 40.60 29.08
N SER A 379 38.82 39.55 29.34
CA SER A 379 39.23 38.17 29.03
C SER A 379 39.09 37.86 27.54
N ASP A 380 39.80 36.85 27.06
CA ASP A 380 39.70 36.41 25.66
C ASP A 380 38.47 35.50 25.44
N PRO A 381 37.79 35.60 24.28
CA PRO A 381 38.00 36.59 23.23
C PRO A 381 37.35 37.95 23.58
N ASP A 382 38.02 39.05 23.21
CA ASP A 382 37.67 40.41 23.65
C ASP A 382 36.26 40.85 23.22
N ASP A 383 35.77 40.42 22.07
CA ASP A 383 34.41 40.67 21.57
C ASP A 383 33.28 40.15 22.51
N LYS A 384 33.58 39.17 23.35
CA LYS A 384 32.66 38.63 24.35
C LYS A 384 32.72 39.36 25.70
N TYR A 385 33.87 39.87 26.09
CA TYR A 385 34.09 40.41 27.44
C TYR A 385 34.29 41.93 27.49
N PHE A 386 34.44 42.59 26.34
CA PHE A 386 34.55 44.03 26.20
C PHE A 386 33.22 44.68 25.81
N PHE A 387 32.91 45.80 26.45
CA PHE A 387 31.81 46.69 26.09
C PHE A 387 32.31 48.13 26.02
N ASN A 388 31.76 48.93 25.11
CA ASN A 388 31.92 50.38 25.13
C ASN A 388 30.57 51.08 25.11
N VAL A 389 30.50 52.23 25.77
CA VAL A 389 29.30 53.06 25.84
C VAL A 389 29.66 54.50 25.49
N THR A 390 28.73 55.22 24.88
CA THR A 390 28.97 56.59 24.40
C THR A 390 29.10 57.59 25.54
N ASP A 391 28.38 57.37 26.64
CA ASP A 391 28.39 58.21 27.83
C ASP A 391 27.94 57.39 29.07
N GLU A 392 27.94 58.03 30.23
CA GLU A 392 27.58 57.42 31.51
C GLU A 392 26.11 56.95 31.54
N ALA A 393 25.19 57.63 30.83
CA ALA A 393 23.78 57.27 30.80
C ALA A 393 23.55 55.98 29.98
N ALA A 394 24.31 55.79 28.90
CA ALA A 394 24.29 54.61 28.04
C ALA A 394 24.79 53.33 28.74
N LEU A 395 25.36 53.41 29.95
CA LEU A 395 25.61 52.22 30.79
C LEU A 395 24.32 51.44 31.07
N ASN A 396 23.17 52.10 31.15
CA ASN A 396 21.89 51.42 31.37
C ASN A 396 21.44 50.59 30.15
N ASP A 397 21.90 50.93 28.94
CA ASP A 397 21.52 50.24 27.71
C ASP A 397 22.21 48.86 27.59
N ILE A 398 23.35 48.67 28.28
CA ILE A 398 24.10 47.42 28.24
C ILE A 398 23.73 46.45 29.37
N VAL A 399 22.86 46.85 30.31
CA VAL A 399 22.48 46.02 31.48
C VAL A 399 21.90 44.67 31.07
N ASP A 400 20.98 44.66 30.11
CA ASP A 400 20.37 43.41 29.63
C ASP A 400 21.41 42.53 28.92
N ALA A 401 22.24 43.12 28.06
CA ALA A 401 23.27 42.38 27.32
C ALA A 401 24.37 41.81 28.23
N LEU A 402 24.81 42.58 29.24
CA LEU A 402 25.80 42.16 30.21
C LEU A 402 25.22 41.12 31.19
N GLY A 403 23.99 41.32 31.65
CA GLY A 403 23.26 40.35 32.45
C GLY A 403 23.16 39.01 31.73
N ASP A 404 22.63 38.99 30.51
CA ASP A 404 22.48 37.76 29.71
C ASP A 404 23.81 37.02 29.50
N ARG A 405 24.93 37.74 29.26
CA ARG A 405 26.26 37.12 29.14
C ARG A 405 26.76 36.53 30.45
N ILE A 406 26.51 37.17 31.59
CA ILE A 406 26.87 36.64 32.91
C ILE A 406 26.01 35.41 33.24
N PHE A 407 24.71 35.43 32.93
CA PHE A 407 23.81 34.29 33.17
C PHE A 407 24.16 33.05 32.32
N THR A 408 24.78 33.22 31.15
CA THR A 408 25.28 32.06 30.38
C THR A 408 26.42 31.28 31.06
N LEU A 409 27.09 31.86 32.07
CA LEU A 409 28.12 31.18 32.88
C LEU A 409 27.51 30.32 34.01
N GLU A 410 26.24 30.55 34.36
CA GLU A 410 25.51 29.91 35.47
C GLU A 410 25.10 28.45 35.18
N GLY A 411 25.34 27.97 33.96
CA GLY A 411 24.98 26.62 33.51
C GLY A 411 26.03 25.94 32.63
N THR A 412 27.27 26.43 32.60
CA THR A 412 28.33 25.87 31.75
C THR A 412 29.64 25.71 32.52
N LEU A 413 30.12 24.46 32.63
CA LEU A 413 31.44 24.16 33.17
C LEU A 413 32.51 24.52 32.12
N GLY A 414 32.92 25.80 32.06
CA GLY A 414 34.12 26.18 31.33
C GLY A 414 34.09 27.58 30.70
N TYR A 415 35.24 28.25 30.77
CA TYR A 415 35.50 29.63 30.34
C TYR A 415 35.19 29.96 28.86
N ASN A 416 34.84 28.97 28.01
CA ASN A 416 34.77 29.15 26.56
C ASN A 416 33.56 28.54 25.83
N GLN A 417 32.57 27.95 26.51
CA GLN A 417 31.45 27.31 25.80
C GLN A 417 30.11 27.61 26.45
N SER A 418 29.24 28.35 25.74
CA SER A 418 27.80 28.43 26.06
C SER A 418 27.09 27.15 25.61
N SER A 419 27.56 25.98 26.06
CA SER A 419 27.08 24.66 25.62
C SER A 419 26.59 23.81 26.78
N PHE A 420 25.44 23.19 26.59
CA PHE A 420 24.91 22.16 27.48
C PHE A 420 25.64 20.84 27.23
N HIS A 421 26.13 20.22 28.29
CA HIS A 421 26.65 18.85 28.29
C HIS A 421 25.53 17.88 28.68
N MET A 422 25.22 17.76 29.97
CA MET A 422 24.24 16.78 30.47
C MET A 422 23.03 17.42 31.14
N GLU A 423 23.04 18.74 31.31
CA GLU A 423 22.00 19.51 31.96
C GLU A 423 20.63 19.31 31.28
N MET A 424 20.65 19.06 29.97
CA MET A 424 19.48 18.79 29.14
C MET A 424 19.45 17.34 28.62
N SER A 425 20.12 16.38 29.27
CA SER A 425 20.31 15.03 28.72
C SER A 425 19.02 14.28 28.36
N GLN A 426 17.93 14.54 29.08
CA GLN A 426 16.63 13.87 28.93
C GLN A 426 16.74 12.33 28.88
N ILE A 427 17.45 11.73 29.83
CA ILE A 427 17.64 10.29 29.88
C ILE A 427 16.30 9.55 30.03
N GLY A 428 16.21 8.37 29.41
CA GLY A 428 14.99 7.58 29.41
C GLY A 428 14.01 8.03 28.33
N PHE A 429 14.46 8.89 27.41
CA PHE A 429 13.69 9.23 26.21
C PHE A 429 13.37 7.98 25.39
N SER A 430 14.34 7.06 25.32
CA SER A 430 14.15 5.69 24.87
C SER A 430 14.99 4.75 25.73
N THR A 431 14.57 3.49 25.83
CA THR A 431 15.22 2.46 26.63
C THR A 431 15.15 1.12 25.92
N HIS A 432 16.21 0.30 26.08
CA HIS A 432 16.25 -1.06 25.55
C HIS A 432 16.92 -1.99 26.57
N THR A 433 16.22 -3.07 26.92
CA THR A 433 16.67 -4.07 27.89
C THR A 433 17.73 -4.98 27.27
N LEU A 434 18.78 -5.25 28.02
CA LEU A 434 19.89 -6.14 27.67
C LEU A 434 19.96 -7.26 28.72
N ASP A 435 20.63 -8.35 28.39
CA ASP A 435 20.84 -9.43 29.37
C ASP A 435 21.66 -8.99 30.60
N ASP A 436 22.48 -7.95 30.44
CA ASP A 436 23.43 -7.46 31.45
C ASP A 436 23.11 -6.05 31.99
N GLY A 437 21.93 -5.51 31.65
CA GLY A 437 21.50 -4.17 32.10
C GLY A 437 20.54 -3.47 31.15
N ILE A 438 20.58 -2.14 31.13
CA ILE A 438 19.67 -1.30 30.32
C ILE A 438 20.48 -0.30 29.51
N LEU A 439 20.15 -0.17 28.22
CA LEU A 439 20.63 0.91 27.36
C LEU A 439 19.62 2.05 27.37
N PHE A 440 20.08 3.25 27.67
CA PHE A 440 19.31 4.49 27.68
C PHE A 440 19.71 5.39 26.53
N GLY A 441 18.72 6.02 25.91
CA GLY A 441 18.90 7.15 25.01
C GLY A 441 18.90 8.49 25.76
N MET A 442 19.78 9.40 25.37
CA MET A 442 19.96 10.73 25.97
C MET A 442 19.92 11.82 24.89
N VAL A 443 18.72 12.15 24.42
CA VAL A 443 18.52 13.00 23.21
C VAL A 443 19.06 14.42 23.33
N GLY A 444 19.10 14.98 24.53
CA GLY A 444 19.52 16.36 24.74
C GLY A 444 20.95 16.52 25.27
N ALA A 445 21.70 15.43 25.35
CA ALA A 445 23.12 15.48 25.67
C ALA A 445 23.89 16.27 24.59
N TYR A 446 24.89 17.04 25.04
CA TYR A 446 25.83 17.79 24.19
C TYR A 446 25.13 18.72 23.17
N ASP A 447 24.34 19.67 23.64
CA ASP A 447 23.52 20.58 22.82
C ASP A 447 22.59 19.85 21.84
N TRP A 448 21.94 18.79 22.32
CA TRP A 448 21.04 17.94 21.52
C TRP A 448 21.70 17.22 20.33
N ASP A 449 23.03 17.09 20.31
CA ASP A 449 23.67 16.08 19.46
C ASP A 449 23.20 14.67 19.87
N GLY A 450 23.03 14.48 21.17
CA GLY A 450 22.50 13.28 21.79
C GLY A 450 23.59 12.26 22.11
N GLY A 451 23.16 11.13 22.68
CA GLY A 451 24.07 10.07 23.10
C GLY A 451 23.31 8.87 23.68
N VAL A 452 24.08 7.91 24.18
CA VAL A 452 23.56 6.73 24.88
C VAL A 452 24.27 6.55 26.22
N LEU A 453 23.63 5.82 27.13
CA LEU A 453 24.21 5.42 28.42
C LEU A 453 23.82 3.97 28.67
N LYS A 454 24.77 3.14 29.07
CA LYS A 454 24.50 1.76 29.48
C LYS A 454 24.63 1.66 31.01
N GLU A 455 23.56 1.27 31.68
CA GLU A 455 23.58 0.92 33.10
C GLU A 455 23.65 -0.61 33.19
N GLY A 456 24.82 -1.16 33.51
CA GLY A 456 25.03 -2.61 33.61
C GLY A 456 25.36 -3.07 35.03
N THR A 457 25.38 -4.38 35.22
CA THR A 457 25.78 -5.01 36.51
C THR A 457 27.20 -4.64 36.95
N ASN A 458 28.10 -4.41 36.00
CA ASN A 458 29.49 -4.01 36.23
C ASN A 458 29.67 -2.49 36.43
N GLY A 459 28.58 -1.73 36.44
CA GLY A 459 28.57 -0.28 36.56
C GLY A 459 28.05 0.44 35.32
N ARG A 460 28.13 1.76 35.40
CA ARG A 460 27.63 2.68 34.38
C ARG A 460 28.70 2.99 33.35
N ILE A 461 28.32 2.90 32.07
CA ILE A 461 29.16 3.28 30.95
C ILE A 461 28.48 4.44 30.22
N MET A 462 29.16 5.58 30.18
CA MET A 462 28.68 6.81 29.57
C MET A 462 29.71 7.31 28.56
N PRO A 463 29.55 7.00 27.27
CA PRO A 463 30.44 7.49 26.24
C PRO A 463 30.54 9.02 26.21
N PRO A 464 31.76 9.57 26.08
CA PRO A 464 31.96 10.99 25.88
C PRO A 464 31.48 11.40 24.47
N ARG A 465 31.28 12.71 24.24
CA ARG A 465 30.84 13.23 22.93
C ARG A 465 31.77 12.79 21.81
N GLU A 466 33.07 12.82 22.07
CA GLU A 466 34.16 12.53 21.14
C GLU A 466 34.07 11.12 20.58
N ALA A 467 33.48 10.18 21.34
CA ALA A 467 33.27 8.80 20.92
C ALA A 467 32.37 8.68 19.67
N PHE A 468 31.53 9.68 19.39
CA PHE A 468 30.63 9.71 18.23
C PHE A 468 31.09 10.64 17.11
N GLU A 469 32.23 11.33 17.26
CA GLU A 469 32.66 12.41 16.36
C GLU A 469 32.87 11.97 14.91
N SER A 470 33.24 10.71 14.69
CA SER A 470 33.43 10.11 13.35
C SER A 470 32.16 10.17 12.48
N GLU A 471 30.98 10.06 13.09
CA GLU A 471 29.69 10.10 12.39
C GLU A 471 28.86 11.37 12.71
N PHE A 472 29.22 12.08 13.79
CA PHE A 472 28.58 13.30 14.28
C PHE A 472 29.64 14.40 14.50
N PRO A 473 30.15 14.99 13.41
CA PRO A 473 31.30 15.88 13.47
C PRO A 473 30.93 17.26 14.05
N LEU A 474 31.90 17.93 14.67
CA LEU A 474 31.70 19.17 15.44
C LEU A 474 31.07 20.31 14.62
N GLU A 475 31.30 20.37 13.30
CA GLU A 475 30.71 21.41 12.44
C GLU A 475 29.18 21.32 12.37
N LEU A 476 28.60 20.18 12.75
CA LEU A 476 27.16 19.93 12.75
C LEU A 476 26.53 19.97 14.14
N LYS A 477 27.29 20.35 15.19
CA LYS A 477 26.83 20.42 16.59
C LYS A 477 25.51 21.18 16.77
N ASN A 478 25.32 22.26 16.02
CA ASN A 478 24.11 23.10 16.12
C ASN A 478 22.88 22.51 15.38
N HIS A 479 22.99 21.33 14.78
CA HIS A 479 21.88 20.71 14.05
C HIS A 479 20.92 19.93 14.95
N ALA A 480 21.27 19.71 16.23
CA ALA A 480 20.48 18.97 17.20
C ALA A 480 20.04 17.59 16.66
N ALA A 481 21.01 16.69 16.48
CA ALA A 481 20.82 15.42 15.79
C ALA A 481 19.87 14.44 16.51
N TYR A 482 19.72 14.58 17.83
CA TYR A 482 18.91 13.73 18.72
C TYR A 482 19.35 12.26 18.70
N LEU A 483 20.65 11.98 18.75
CA LEU A 483 21.13 10.61 18.94
C LEU A 483 20.58 10.03 20.25
N GLY A 484 20.11 8.79 20.21
CA GLY A 484 19.42 8.15 21.33
C GLY A 484 17.93 8.49 21.40
N TYR A 485 17.35 9.07 20.35
CA TYR A 485 15.88 9.18 20.24
C TYR A 485 15.24 7.80 20.26
N THR A 486 15.92 6.83 19.66
CA THR A 486 15.66 5.41 19.83
C THR A 486 16.95 4.69 20.17
N VAL A 487 16.84 3.62 20.95
CA VAL A 487 17.93 2.70 21.22
C VAL A 487 17.41 1.27 21.07
N SER A 488 18.26 0.37 20.60
CA SER A 488 17.99 -1.05 20.53
C SER A 488 19.31 -1.84 20.51
N SER A 489 19.25 -3.15 20.35
CA SER A 489 20.43 -3.97 20.08
C SER A 489 20.09 -5.11 19.11
N VAL A 490 21.10 -5.60 18.42
CA VAL A 490 21.01 -6.73 17.51
C VAL A 490 22.15 -7.71 17.80
N ILE A 491 21.88 -8.99 17.64
CA ILE A 491 22.90 -10.04 17.67
C ILE A 491 23.22 -10.41 16.23
N VAL A 492 24.49 -10.36 15.85
CA VAL A 492 24.95 -10.73 14.51
C VAL A 492 25.60 -12.13 14.53
N GLY A 493 25.79 -12.75 13.36
CA GLY A 493 26.09 -14.18 13.25
C GLY A 493 27.39 -14.70 13.89
N ASP A 494 28.27 -13.82 14.37
CA ASP A 494 29.41 -14.15 15.24
C ASP A 494 29.06 -14.08 16.74
N TRP A 495 27.76 -14.10 17.08
CA TRP A 495 27.20 -13.92 18.44
C TRP A 495 27.59 -12.60 19.09
N ARG A 496 27.99 -11.64 18.27
CA ARG A 496 28.40 -10.32 18.74
C ARG A 496 27.18 -9.42 18.84
N ARG A 497 27.09 -8.68 19.94
CA ARG A 497 26.06 -7.67 20.15
C ARG A 497 26.50 -6.35 19.53
N LEU A 498 25.65 -5.78 18.69
CA LEU A 498 25.76 -4.41 18.24
C LEU A 498 24.62 -3.61 18.87
N TYR A 499 24.96 -2.46 19.44
CA TYR A 499 23.98 -1.50 19.91
C TYR A 499 23.51 -0.63 18.74
N VAL A 500 22.23 -0.26 18.75
CA VAL A 500 21.61 0.54 17.71
C VAL A 500 21.12 1.83 18.34
N ALA A 501 21.42 2.98 17.72
CA ALA A 501 20.90 4.27 18.15
C ALA A 501 20.42 5.11 16.96
N GLY A 502 19.21 5.65 17.08
CA GLY A 502 18.60 6.54 16.09
C GLY A 502 18.83 8.01 16.40
N ALA A 503 19.12 8.80 15.36
CA ALA A 503 19.30 10.25 15.36
C ALA A 503 18.41 10.88 14.28
N PRO A 504 17.09 10.96 14.47
CA PRO A 504 16.13 11.30 13.41
C PRO A 504 16.22 12.73 12.89
N ARG A 505 16.96 13.61 13.57
CA ARG A 505 17.19 15.00 13.15
C ARG A 505 18.55 15.24 12.51
N PHE A 506 19.43 14.24 12.46
CA PHE A 506 20.74 14.39 11.84
C PHE A 506 20.62 14.90 10.39
N LYS A 507 21.28 16.04 10.10
CA LYS A 507 21.18 16.76 8.81
C LYS A 507 19.73 16.98 8.32
N HIS A 508 18.78 17.04 9.24
CA HIS A 508 17.33 17.09 8.99
C HIS A 508 16.78 15.91 8.17
N LYS A 509 17.56 14.85 7.90
CA LYS A 509 17.12 13.66 7.16
C LYS A 509 16.96 12.44 8.07
N GLY A 510 17.77 12.38 9.13
CA GLY A 510 17.85 11.27 10.06
C GLY A 510 19.00 10.32 9.76
N LYS A 511 19.48 9.64 10.80
CA LYS A 511 20.55 8.63 10.74
C LYS A 511 20.27 7.55 11.79
N VAL A 512 20.75 6.33 11.56
CA VAL A 512 20.84 5.25 12.56
C VAL A 512 22.27 4.72 12.56
N ILE A 513 22.87 4.53 13.73
CA ILE A 513 24.19 3.91 13.87
C ILE A 513 24.09 2.55 14.54
N LEU A 514 24.95 1.62 14.12
CA LEU A 514 25.20 0.34 14.77
C LEU A 514 26.64 0.38 15.28
N PHE A 515 26.83 0.11 16.56
CA PHE A 515 28.12 0.28 17.22
C PHE A 515 28.38 -0.75 18.30
N GLU A 516 29.66 -0.97 18.57
CA GLU A 516 30.14 -1.69 19.75
C GLU A 516 30.44 -0.67 20.84
N LEU A 517 30.15 -1.06 22.09
CA LEU A 517 30.45 -0.26 23.26
C LEU A 517 31.36 -1.09 24.16
N SER A 518 32.58 -0.59 24.40
CA SER A 518 33.53 -1.18 25.33
C SER A 518 33.21 -0.80 26.78
N ASP A 519 33.76 -1.54 27.74
CA ASP A 519 33.59 -1.26 29.17
C ASP A 519 34.24 0.07 29.60
N ASP A 520 35.26 0.53 28.87
CA ASP A 520 35.94 1.82 29.10
C ASP A 520 35.17 3.02 28.50
N GLY A 521 34.06 2.76 27.79
CA GLY A 521 33.23 3.80 27.16
C GLY A 521 33.62 4.15 25.72
N ASP A 522 34.64 3.50 25.16
CA ASP A 522 34.98 3.66 23.74
C ASP A 522 33.87 3.07 22.86
N VAL A 523 33.52 3.81 21.81
CA VAL A 523 32.49 3.46 20.82
C VAL A 523 33.15 3.17 19.49
N ASN A 524 32.91 1.98 18.95
CA ASN A 524 33.32 1.61 17.59
C ASN A 524 32.08 1.52 16.70
N ILE A 525 31.88 2.51 15.84
CA ILE A 525 30.74 2.53 14.92
C ILE A 525 31.01 1.59 13.74
N VAL A 526 30.29 0.47 13.73
CA VAL A 526 30.41 -0.58 12.71
C VAL A 526 29.68 -0.17 11.43
N GLN A 527 28.52 0.48 11.55
CA GLN A 527 27.72 0.87 10.41
C GLN A 527 26.89 2.13 10.69
N ALA A 528 26.75 2.98 9.68
CA ALA A 528 25.87 4.16 9.71
C ALA A 528 24.88 4.13 8.54
N LEU A 529 23.58 4.19 8.85
CA LEU A 529 22.47 4.20 7.91
C LEU A 529 21.90 5.61 7.81
N ASN A 530 21.82 6.17 6.61
CA ASN A 530 21.40 7.56 6.39
C ASN A 530 20.00 7.65 5.79
N GLY A 531 19.19 8.59 6.30
CA GLY A 531 17.88 8.91 5.74
C GLY A 531 17.97 9.59 4.37
N GLU A 532 17.05 9.23 3.47
CA GLU A 532 17.04 9.74 2.09
C GLU A 532 16.41 11.14 1.98
N GLN A 533 15.33 11.40 2.75
CA GLN A 533 14.45 12.55 2.59
C GLN A 533 14.50 13.49 3.81
N ILE A 534 14.53 14.80 3.55
CA ILE A 534 14.48 15.81 4.62
C ILE A 534 13.12 15.77 5.33
N GLY A 535 13.12 15.90 6.65
CA GLY A 535 11.92 15.89 7.48
C GLY A 535 11.30 14.51 7.66
N SER A 536 11.82 13.44 7.04
CA SER A 536 11.19 12.12 7.12
C SER A 536 11.30 11.46 8.50
N TYR A 537 12.14 12.02 9.38
CA TYR A 537 12.36 11.56 10.74
C TYR A 537 12.91 10.12 10.78
N TYR A 538 13.79 9.79 9.84
CA TYR A 538 14.36 8.45 9.68
C TYR A 538 15.19 8.04 10.90
N GLY A 539 14.89 6.89 11.51
CA GLY A 539 15.52 6.44 12.76
C GLY A 539 14.74 6.80 14.02
N SER A 540 13.51 7.30 13.91
CA SER A 540 12.66 7.61 15.06
C SER A 540 11.99 6.41 15.71
N GLU A 541 12.00 5.26 15.04
CA GLU A 541 11.60 3.94 15.55
C GLU A 541 12.53 2.90 14.90
N VAL A 542 13.04 1.97 15.70
CA VAL A 542 13.87 0.85 15.23
C VAL A 542 13.39 -0.46 15.87
N CYS A 543 13.46 -1.56 15.14
CA CYS A 543 13.07 -2.87 15.65
C CYS A 543 14.01 -3.93 15.08
N GLY A 544 14.76 -4.63 15.94
CA GLY A 544 15.51 -5.81 15.57
C GLY A 544 14.60 -7.04 15.64
N MET A 545 14.66 -7.90 14.62
CA MET A 545 13.89 -9.14 14.58
C MET A 545 14.79 -10.32 14.22
N ASP A 546 14.79 -11.32 15.09
CA ASP A 546 15.16 -12.70 14.82
C ASP A 546 13.90 -13.40 14.32
N ILE A 547 13.85 -13.76 13.04
CA ILE A 547 12.62 -14.22 12.38
C ILE A 547 12.50 -15.74 12.48
N ASP A 548 13.59 -16.48 12.32
CA ASP A 548 13.60 -17.94 12.41
C ASP A 548 13.92 -18.48 13.82
N GLN A 549 14.07 -17.59 14.80
CA GLN A 549 14.24 -17.88 16.22
C GLN A 549 15.53 -18.66 16.51
N ASP A 550 16.60 -18.39 15.76
CA ASP A 550 17.90 -19.04 15.93
C ASP A 550 18.81 -18.35 16.97
N GLY A 551 18.37 -17.20 17.51
CA GLY A 551 19.10 -16.37 18.47
C GLY A 551 19.93 -15.25 17.83
N ILE A 552 19.99 -15.19 16.50
CA ILE A 552 20.66 -14.15 15.72
C ILE A 552 19.60 -13.23 15.12
N THR A 553 19.84 -11.93 15.14
CA THR A 553 18.95 -10.97 14.49
C THR A 553 19.11 -11.05 12.97
N ASP A 554 18.03 -11.38 12.26
CA ASP A 554 18.02 -11.44 10.80
C ASP A 554 17.94 -10.07 10.15
N VAL A 555 17.00 -9.26 10.66
CA VAL A 555 16.67 -7.96 10.09
C VAL A 555 16.61 -6.85 11.14
N LEU A 556 17.07 -5.68 10.74
CA LEU A 556 16.84 -4.42 11.45
C LEU A 556 15.84 -3.59 10.65
N LEU A 557 14.71 -3.26 11.27
CA LEU A 557 13.74 -2.33 10.72
C LEU A 557 14.03 -0.91 11.21
N VAL A 558 13.96 0.06 10.31
CA VAL A 558 14.14 1.48 10.61
C VAL A 558 13.00 2.28 10.01
N ALA A 559 12.24 2.99 10.83
CA ALA A 559 11.10 3.78 10.37
C ALA A 559 11.48 5.23 10.01
N ALA A 560 10.69 5.79 9.11
CA ALA A 560 10.64 7.20 8.76
C ALA A 560 9.16 7.63 8.67
N PRO A 561 8.47 7.79 9.81
CA PRO A 561 7.02 8.00 9.84
C PRO A 561 6.60 9.30 9.18
N MET A 562 7.47 10.31 9.10
CA MET A 562 7.16 11.59 8.44
C MET A 562 7.57 11.61 6.96
N TYR A 563 7.90 10.44 6.39
CA TYR A 563 8.24 10.35 4.96
C TYR A 563 7.06 10.80 4.09
N LEU A 564 7.34 11.75 3.19
CA LEU A 564 6.40 12.29 2.23
C LEU A 564 6.28 11.37 1.01
N GLY A 565 5.09 10.81 0.82
CA GLY A 565 4.72 9.96 -0.30
C GLY A 565 4.23 10.74 -1.53
N SER A 566 3.55 10.05 -2.44
CA SER A 566 2.90 10.68 -3.60
C SER A 566 1.88 11.72 -3.13
N GLY A 567 1.97 12.94 -3.67
CA GLY A 567 1.07 14.05 -3.30
C GLY A 567 1.55 14.93 -2.14
N ASN A 568 2.82 14.82 -1.71
CA ASN A 568 3.44 15.61 -0.64
C ASN A 568 2.74 15.48 0.72
N LYS A 569 2.24 14.29 1.03
CA LYS A 569 1.57 13.96 2.29
C LYS A 569 2.37 12.95 3.11
N GLU A 570 2.24 12.99 4.43
CA GLU A 570 3.01 12.17 5.38
C GLU A 570 2.56 10.70 5.34
N ALA A 571 2.96 9.95 4.31
CA ALA A 571 2.60 8.53 4.19
C ALA A 571 3.32 7.66 5.22
N GLY A 572 4.55 8.01 5.57
CA GLY A 572 5.44 7.17 6.38
C GLY A 572 6.04 6.00 5.57
N ARG A 573 7.13 5.44 6.09
CA ARG A 573 7.85 4.32 5.47
C ARG A 573 8.65 3.55 6.51
N VAL A 574 8.77 2.23 6.33
CA VAL A 574 9.70 1.40 7.10
C VAL A 574 10.69 0.72 6.16
N TYR A 575 11.97 0.80 6.51
CA TYR A 575 13.09 0.20 5.77
C TYR A 575 13.53 -1.07 6.48
N ILE A 576 13.83 -2.12 5.73
CA ILE A 576 14.28 -3.41 6.25
C ILE A 576 15.73 -3.62 5.80
N TYR A 577 16.63 -3.82 6.76
CA TYR A 577 18.04 -4.05 6.56
C TYR A 577 18.39 -5.48 6.97
N THR A 578 18.92 -6.29 6.05
CA THR A 578 19.44 -7.63 6.38
C THR A 578 20.83 -7.50 7.00
N LEU A 579 21.08 -8.13 8.15
CA LEU A 579 22.37 -8.05 8.85
C LEU A 579 23.44 -8.98 8.26
N SER A 580 23.06 -9.89 7.35
CA SER A 580 23.95 -10.77 6.57
C SER A 580 24.60 -10.10 5.34
N GLY A 581 24.43 -8.78 5.17
CA GLY A 581 25.35 -7.94 4.37
C GLY A 581 25.00 -7.62 2.92
N VAL A 582 23.79 -7.86 2.38
CA VAL A 582 23.55 -7.62 0.93
C VAL A 582 22.25 -6.92 0.50
N ARG A 583 21.20 -6.69 1.32
CA ARG A 583 19.96 -6.05 0.78
C ARG A 583 19.26 -5.05 1.69
N GLN A 584 18.96 -3.88 1.13
CA GLN A 584 17.96 -2.94 1.64
C GLN A 584 16.63 -3.22 0.94
N GLN A 585 15.59 -3.51 1.70
CA GLN A 585 14.22 -3.66 1.21
C GLN A 585 13.32 -2.60 1.86
N LYS A 586 12.20 -2.23 1.22
CA LYS A 586 11.31 -1.17 1.71
C LYS A 586 9.89 -1.71 1.79
N ILE A 587 9.23 -1.51 2.93
CA ILE A 587 7.79 -1.78 3.09
C ILE A 587 7.03 -0.46 3.21
N THR A 588 5.85 -0.42 2.61
CA THR A 588 4.93 0.72 2.60
C THR A 588 3.53 0.20 2.87
N PRO A 589 2.59 1.01 3.40
CA PRO A 589 1.22 0.57 3.71
C PRO A 589 0.36 0.16 2.49
N HIS A 590 0.97 -0.04 1.32
CA HIS A 590 0.29 -0.31 0.07
C HIS A 590 0.20 -1.82 -0.22
N CYS A 591 -1.02 -2.31 -0.45
CA CYS A 591 -1.28 -3.64 -0.99
C CYS A 591 -1.46 -3.56 -2.52
N LYS A 592 -0.92 -4.51 -3.29
CA LYS A 592 -1.01 -4.57 -4.76
C LYS A 592 -2.43 -4.50 -5.35
N ASN A 593 -3.48 -4.70 -4.55
CA ASN A 593 -4.87 -4.75 -4.99
C ASN A 593 -5.78 -3.67 -4.37
N TYR A 594 -5.24 -2.68 -3.66
CA TYR A 594 -6.04 -1.60 -3.05
C TYR A 594 -5.74 -0.25 -3.73
N HIS A 595 -6.79 0.52 -4.04
CA HIS A 595 -6.65 1.82 -4.71
C HIS A 595 -5.67 2.74 -3.93
N PRO A 596 -4.74 3.41 -4.62
CA PRO A 596 -3.66 4.21 -4.02
C PRO A 596 -4.11 5.51 -3.31
N GLU A 597 -5.41 5.70 -3.06
CA GLU A 597 -5.95 6.99 -2.60
C GLU A 597 -6.04 7.16 -1.07
N LYS A 598 -5.79 6.12 -0.25
CA LYS A 598 -6.16 6.16 1.19
C LYS A 598 -5.06 6.31 2.24
N SER A 599 -3.78 6.02 1.97
CA SER A 599 -2.72 6.14 3.01
C SER A 599 -2.09 7.55 3.05
N GLN A 600 -2.93 8.57 3.05
CA GLN A 600 -2.50 9.96 3.14
C GLN A 600 -2.37 10.36 4.61
N ASP A 601 -1.27 11.04 4.96
CA ASP A 601 -1.01 11.55 6.31
C ASP A 601 -1.07 10.44 7.40
N ALA A 602 -0.63 9.23 7.09
CA ALA A 602 -0.78 8.04 7.92
C ALA A 602 0.25 7.92 9.06
N ARG A 603 1.45 8.48 8.88
CA ARG A 603 2.63 8.23 9.73
C ARG A 603 2.93 6.75 9.95
N PHE A 604 2.88 5.96 8.88
CA PHE A 604 3.22 4.54 8.93
C PHE A 604 4.65 4.32 9.45
N GLY A 605 4.79 3.43 10.44
CA GLY A 605 6.06 3.20 11.14
C GLY A 605 6.23 4.08 12.38
N TYR A 606 5.16 4.68 12.91
CA TYR A 606 5.23 5.48 14.13
C TYR A 606 5.61 4.65 15.35
N ALA A 607 5.10 3.42 15.42
CA ALA A 607 5.44 2.42 16.44
C ALA A 607 5.61 1.06 15.75
N MET A 608 6.53 0.23 16.25
CA MET A 608 6.74 -1.13 15.74
C MET A 608 6.91 -2.10 16.91
N ALA A 609 6.47 -3.35 16.71
CA ALA A 609 6.74 -4.43 17.65
C ALA A 609 6.95 -5.74 16.90
N ALA A 610 7.99 -6.48 17.29
CA ALA A 610 8.13 -7.89 16.95
C ALA A 610 7.12 -8.69 17.77
N ALA A 611 6.33 -9.52 17.11
CA ALA A 611 5.36 -10.43 17.71
C ALA A 611 5.83 -11.87 17.50
N PRO A 612 5.87 -12.72 18.55
CA PRO A 612 6.54 -14.03 18.52
C PRO A 612 6.21 -14.91 17.31
N ASP A 613 4.97 -15.31 17.11
CA ASP A 613 4.47 -16.08 15.97
C ASP A 613 2.93 -16.07 16.05
N LEU A 614 2.28 -15.16 15.32
CA LEU A 614 0.82 -14.97 15.38
C LEU A 614 0.09 -16.00 14.52
N ASN A 615 0.74 -16.54 13.49
CA ASN A 615 0.12 -17.50 12.56
C ASN A 615 0.51 -18.97 12.82
N HIS A 616 1.39 -19.21 13.80
CA HIS A 616 1.94 -20.50 14.18
C HIS A 616 2.69 -21.19 13.04
N ASP A 617 3.46 -20.45 12.25
CA ASP A 617 4.30 -20.97 11.17
C ASP A 617 5.76 -21.22 11.53
N GLY A 618 6.14 -20.89 12.76
CA GLY A 618 7.49 -20.99 13.28
C GLY A 618 8.33 -19.74 13.04
N PHE A 619 7.76 -18.67 12.48
CA PHE A 619 8.47 -17.42 12.22
C PHE A 619 7.89 -16.22 12.99
N THR A 620 8.76 -15.28 13.33
CA THR A 620 8.35 -14.04 14.01
C THR A 620 7.71 -13.03 13.09
N ASP A 621 6.62 -12.46 13.58
CA ASP A 621 5.74 -11.52 12.87
C ASP A 621 6.01 -10.07 13.29
N LEU A 622 5.57 -9.13 12.46
CA LEU A 622 5.78 -7.70 12.67
C LEU A 622 4.45 -6.95 12.75
N LEU A 623 4.34 -6.10 13.77
CA LEU A 623 3.28 -5.11 13.90
C LEU A 623 3.82 -3.71 13.57
N VAL A 624 3.05 -2.95 12.77
CA VAL A 624 3.39 -1.56 12.43
C VAL A 624 2.19 -0.65 12.64
N GLY A 625 2.38 0.40 13.43
CA GLY A 625 1.38 1.44 13.71
C GLY A 625 1.40 2.59 12.69
N ALA A 626 0.20 3.08 12.36
CA ALA A 626 -0.04 4.24 11.51
C ALA A 626 -1.13 5.14 12.13
N PRO A 627 -0.85 5.84 13.24
CA PRO A 627 -1.86 6.50 14.07
C PRO A 627 -2.60 7.65 13.38
N LEU A 628 -2.01 8.26 12.35
CA LEU A 628 -2.66 9.40 11.68
C LEU A 628 -3.53 8.98 10.47
N GLU A 629 -3.54 7.70 10.13
CA GLU A 629 -4.32 7.19 8.99
C GLU A 629 -5.83 7.33 9.22
N ASP A 630 -6.62 7.29 8.13
CA ASP A 630 -8.08 7.35 8.16
C ASP A 630 -8.63 8.57 8.91
N GLU A 631 -8.07 9.76 8.63
CA GLU A 631 -8.41 11.04 9.29
C GLU A 631 -8.12 11.01 10.79
N HIS A 632 -6.88 10.63 11.14
CA HIS A 632 -6.40 10.57 12.53
C HIS A 632 -7.08 9.50 13.39
N ARG A 633 -7.86 8.59 12.81
CA ARG A 633 -8.42 7.45 13.54
C ARG A 633 -7.37 6.38 13.81
N GLY A 634 -6.42 6.24 12.90
CA GLY A 634 -5.28 5.36 13.01
C GLY A 634 -5.54 3.92 12.58
N ALA A 635 -4.47 3.18 12.32
CA ALA A 635 -4.51 1.77 11.94
C ALA A 635 -3.27 1.02 12.44
N VAL A 636 -3.39 -0.30 12.53
CA VAL A 636 -2.28 -1.24 12.77
C VAL A 636 -2.20 -2.24 11.62
N TYR A 637 -0.99 -2.58 11.21
CA TYR A 637 -0.70 -3.53 10.15
C TYR A 637 0.04 -4.74 10.73
N VAL A 638 -0.32 -5.94 10.26
CA VAL A 638 0.32 -7.21 10.60
C VAL A 638 1.05 -7.74 9.38
N TYR A 639 2.33 -8.03 9.51
CA TYR A 639 3.19 -8.61 8.47
C TYR A 639 3.76 -9.94 8.96
N HIS A 640 3.79 -10.95 8.09
CA HIS A 640 4.34 -12.27 8.45
C HIS A 640 5.84 -12.40 8.19
N GLY A 641 6.49 -13.16 9.05
CA GLY A 641 7.82 -13.72 8.80
C GLY A 641 7.77 -14.87 7.78
N ASN A 642 8.91 -15.17 7.15
CA ASN A 642 9.10 -16.35 6.30
C ASN A 642 10.60 -16.62 6.09
N GLY A 643 11.13 -17.65 6.76
CA GLY A 643 12.58 -17.84 6.85
C GLY A 643 13.21 -16.64 7.56
N ILE A 644 14.24 -16.05 6.96
CA ILE A 644 14.94 -14.86 7.49
C ILE A 644 14.41 -13.52 6.95
N TYR A 645 13.17 -13.49 6.42
CA TYR A 645 12.60 -12.31 5.76
C TYR A 645 11.19 -11.97 6.25
N VAL A 646 10.86 -10.69 6.25
CA VAL A 646 9.47 -10.22 6.41
C VAL A 646 8.78 -10.16 5.04
N ILE A 647 7.57 -10.70 4.94
CA ILE A 647 6.74 -10.63 3.73
C ILE A 647 6.31 -9.19 3.49
N HIS A 648 6.47 -8.70 2.25
CA HIS A 648 6.19 -7.30 1.89
C HIS A 648 4.74 -6.87 1.98
N ASP A 649 3.82 -7.77 1.66
CA ASP A 649 2.39 -7.49 1.69
C ASP A 649 1.86 -7.79 3.10
N TYR A 650 1.24 -6.79 3.74
CA TYR A 650 0.58 -6.99 5.03
C TYR A 650 -0.54 -8.03 4.90
N LYS A 651 -0.77 -8.75 5.99
CA LYS A 651 -1.71 -9.88 6.09
C LYS A 651 -2.99 -9.49 6.80
N GLN A 652 -2.89 -8.54 7.73
CA GLN A 652 -4.03 -7.81 8.26
C GLN A 652 -3.77 -6.31 8.26
N ARG A 653 -4.81 -5.54 7.98
CA ARG A 653 -4.89 -4.13 8.35
C ARG A 653 -6.08 -3.95 9.27
N ILE A 654 -5.84 -3.38 10.44
CA ILE A 654 -6.83 -3.17 11.50
C ILE A 654 -7.04 -1.66 11.65
N PRO A 655 -8.07 -1.08 11.01
CA PRO A 655 -8.40 0.33 11.21
C PRO A 655 -9.02 0.55 12.59
N GLY A 656 -8.66 1.65 13.26
CA GLY A 656 -9.28 2.03 14.53
C GLY A 656 -10.81 2.16 14.43
N SER A 657 -11.31 2.60 13.26
CA SER A 657 -12.75 2.73 13.00
C SER A 657 -13.52 1.41 12.94
N SER A 658 -12.86 0.26 12.68
CA SER A 658 -13.53 -1.05 12.79
C SER A 658 -13.64 -1.54 14.23
N ILE A 659 -12.81 -1.01 15.13
CA ILE A 659 -12.81 -1.33 16.56
C ILE A 659 -13.83 -0.46 17.29
N SER A 660 -13.72 0.87 17.13
CA SER A 660 -14.70 1.83 17.64
C SER A 660 -14.63 3.12 16.84
N SER A 661 -15.78 3.75 16.60
CA SER A 661 -15.87 5.04 15.91
C SER A 661 -15.27 6.20 16.71
N SER A 662 -15.05 6.04 18.02
CA SER A 662 -14.48 7.07 18.90
C SER A 662 -12.95 7.08 18.94
N LEU A 663 -12.28 6.05 18.44
CA LEU A 663 -10.83 5.94 18.55
C LEU A 663 -10.12 6.96 17.66
N GLN A 664 -9.10 7.59 18.23
CA GLN A 664 -8.17 8.47 17.55
C GLN A 664 -6.73 8.03 17.85
N TYR A 665 -5.82 8.25 16.91
CA TYR A 665 -4.42 7.87 17.01
C TYR A 665 -4.19 6.40 17.37
N PHE A 666 -5.09 5.51 16.93
CA PHE A 666 -4.97 4.07 17.14
C PHE A 666 -3.72 3.53 16.46
N GLY A 667 -2.88 2.80 17.19
CA GLY A 667 -1.58 2.34 16.70
C GLY A 667 -0.43 3.29 17.02
N ARG A 668 -0.61 4.24 17.94
CA ARG A 668 0.49 5.12 18.42
C ARG A 668 1.52 4.40 19.29
N SER A 669 1.16 3.28 19.88
CA SER A 669 2.03 2.36 20.60
C SER A 669 1.47 0.95 20.44
N VAL A 670 2.35 -0.06 20.34
CA VAL A 670 1.95 -1.45 20.11
C VAL A 670 2.82 -2.40 20.96
N SER A 671 2.23 -3.49 21.46
CA SER A 671 2.91 -4.59 22.13
C SER A 671 2.19 -5.91 21.83
N ALA A 672 2.93 -6.98 21.56
CA ALA A 672 2.39 -8.32 21.34
C ALA A 672 3.41 -9.38 21.78
N ARG A 673 3.38 -9.74 23.05
CA ARG A 673 4.36 -10.60 23.73
C ARG A 673 3.72 -11.68 24.60
N LEU A 674 2.50 -11.42 25.09
CA LEU A 674 1.79 -12.30 26.03
C LEU A 674 0.42 -12.66 25.48
N ASP A 675 -0.01 -13.87 25.79
CA ASP A 675 -1.42 -14.24 25.87
C ASP A 675 -2.02 -13.50 27.07
N LEU A 676 -3.01 -12.64 26.85
CA LEU A 676 -3.65 -11.85 27.89
C LEU A 676 -5.00 -12.43 28.34
N ASP A 677 -5.73 -13.16 27.50
CA ASP A 677 -7.05 -13.73 27.85
C ASP A 677 -7.03 -15.20 28.29
N GLY A 678 -5.87 -15.85 28.26
CA GLY A 678 -5.65 -17.21 28.77
C GLY A 678 -6.00 -18.31 27.77
N ASP A 679 -6.08 -18.01 26.47
CA ASP A 679 -6.40 -18.98 25.43
C ASP A 679 -5.18 -19.62 24.74
N ASP A 680 -3.98 -19.44 25.30
CA ASP A 680 -2.69 -19.90 24.76
C ASP A 680 -2.28 -19.22 23.43
N LEU A 681 -2.98 -18.17 22.97
CA LEU A 681 -2.64 -17.38 21.79
C LEU A 681 -2.11 -16.00 22.18
N ILE A 682 -1.15 -15.47 21.42
CA ILE A 682 -0.58 -14.15 21.71
C ILE A 682 -1.59 -13.05 21.35
N ASP A 683 -1.78 -12.10 22.27
CA ASP A 683 -2.71 -10.99 22.07
C ASP A 683 -1.98 -9.68 21.74
N LEU A 684 -2.71 -8.77 21.11
CA LEU A 684 -2.22 -7.45 20.73
C LEU A 684 -2.71 -6.38 21.71
N ALA A 685 -1.78 -5.62 22.27
CA ALA A 685 -2.05 -4.39 23.01
C ALA A 685 -1.73 -3.18 22.14
N VAL A 686 -2.70 -2.29 21.95
CA VAL A 686 -2.59 -1.12 21.07
C VAL A 686 -3.03 0.15 21.81
N GLY A 687 -2.15 1.15 21.85
CA GLY A 687 -2.47 2.47 22.37
C GLY A 687 -3.23 3.33 21.37
N ALA A 688 -4.11 4.17 21.89
CA ALA A 688 -4.85 5.21 21.19
C ALA A 688 -4.95 6.46 22.08
N GLN A 689 -5.48 7.57 21.59
CA GLN A 689 -5.71 8.73 22.43
C GLN A 689 -6.85 8.48 23.43
N GLY A 690 -6.55 8.53 24.72
CA GLY A 690 -7.54 8.32 25.78
C GLY A 690 -8.00 6.86 25.91
N SER A 691 -7.36 5.93 25.20
CA SER A 691 -7.74 4.52 25.23
C SER A 691 -6.56 3.59 25.00
N ALA A 692 -6.66 2.38 25.54
CA ALA A 692 -5.80 1.25 25.22
C ALA A 692 -6.70 0.08 24.81
N VAL A 693 -6.31 -0.67 23.80
CA VAL A 693 -7.14 -1.71 23.19
C VAL A 693 -6.39 -3.03 23.23
N MET A 694 -7.05 -4.06 23.71
CA MET A 694 -6.61 -5.43 23.56
C MET A 694 -7.42 -6.11 22.45
N LEU A 695 -6.70 -6.75 21.53
CA LEU A 695 -7.26 -7.55 20.45
C LEU A 695 -6.77 -8.99 20.60
N SER A 696 -7.70 -9.92 20.73
CA SER A 696 -7.37 -11.33 20.91
C SER A 696 -7.00 -11.99 19.58
N SER A 697 -6.06 -12.92 19.61
CA SER A 697 -5.83 -13.82 18.47
C SER A 697 -6.93 -14.88 18.34
N ARG A 698 -7.05 -15.51 17.18
CA ARG A 698 -8.00 -16.59 16.93
C ARG A 698 -7.28 -17.84 16.46
N SER A 699 -7.80 -18.99 16.86
CA SER A 699 -7.25 -20.28 16.44
C SER A 699 -7.30 -20.46 14.92
N ILE A 700 -6.22 -21.02 14.37
CA ILE A 700 -6.03 -21.26 12.94
C ILE A 700 -6.22 -22.75 12.66
N VAL A 701 -7.09 -23.07 11.68
CA VAL A 701 -7.37 -24.45 11.28
C VAL A 701 -7.09 -24.70 9.79
N GLN A 702 -6.56 -25.88 9.51
CA GLN A 702 -6.39 -26.44 8.18
C GLN A 702 -7.47 -27.49 7.92
N ILE A 703 -8.13 -27.40 6.77
CA ILE A 703 -9.19 -28.33 6.37
C ILE A 703 -8.78 -29.03 5.09
N ASN A 704 -8.44 -30.30 5.21
CA ASN A 704 -8.12 -31.16 4.09
C ASN A 704 -9.38 -31.86 3.60
N VAL A 705 -9.69 -31.68 2.32
CA VAL A 705 -10.87 -32.31 1.70
C VAL A 705 -10.43 -33.35 0.70
N SER A 706 -10.82 -34.60 0.92
CA SER A 706 -10.65 -35.68 -0.05
C SER A 706 -11.98 -36.00 -0.73
N LEU A 707 -11.92 -36.20 -2.06
CA LEU A 707 -13.07 -36.55 -2.89
C LEU A 707 -12.85 -37.90 -3.56
N SER A 708 -13.77 -38.84 -3.34
CA SER A 708 -13.81 -40.13 -4.04
C SER A 708 -15.17 -40.35 -4.71
N PHE A 709 -15.20 -41.14 -5.78
CA PHE A 709 -16.40 -41.41 -6.56
C PHE A 709 -16.60 -42.92 -6.69
N GLN A 710 -17.83 -43.37 -6.50
CA GLN A 710 -18.22 -44.76 -6.69
C GLN A 710 -19.44 -44.84 -7.61
N PRO A 711 -19.34 -45.46 -8.80
CA PRO A 711 -18.11 -45.96 -9.45
C PRO A 711 -17.10 -44.83 -9.79
N HIS A 712 -15.83 -45.19 -10.05
CA HIS A 712 -14.75 -44.23 -10.31
C HIS A 712 -14.85 -43.52 -11.68
N SER A 713 -15.63 -44.08 -12.60
CA SER A 713 -15.87 -43.56 -13.95
C SER A 713 -17.34 -43.76 -14.34
N ILE A 714 -17.81 -42.94 -15.29
CA ILE A 714 -19.19 -42.97 -15.77
C ILE A 714 -19.25 -43.90 -16.99
N ASN A 715 -19.93 -45.03 -16.85
CA ASN A 715 -20.16 -45.92 -17.99
C ASN A 715 -21.19 -45.28 -18.95
N VAL A 716 -20.81 -45.13 -20.22
CA VAL A 716 -21.67 -44.55 -21.27
C VAL A 716 -22.78 -45.52 -21.69
N ILE A 717 -22.50 -46.82 -21.64
CA ILE A 717 -23.34 -47.91 -22.16
C ILE A 717 -24.27 -48.45 -21.07
N GLN A 718 -23.73 -48.76 -19.88
CA GLN A 718 -24.50 -49.32 -18.78
C GLN A 718 -25.13 -48.22 -17.92
N LYS A 719 -26.44 -48.01 -18.07
CA LYS A 719 -27.23 -47.11 -17.22
C LYS A 719 -27.61 -47.85 -15.94
N THR A 720 -27.12 -47.37 -14.80
CA THR A 720 -27.24 -48.07 -13.51
C THR A 720 -28.53 -47.76 -12.75
N CYS A 721 -29.31 -46.76 -13.18
CA CYS A 721 -30.53 -46.33 -12.50
C CYS A 721 -31.53 -45.61 -13.43
N GLN A 722 -32.74 -45.37 -12.94
CA GLN A 722 -33.72 -44.48 -13.58
C GLN A 722 -34.04 -43.29 -12.67
N ARG A 723 -34.02 -42.08 -13.25
CA ARG A 723 -34.31 -40.79 -12.57
C ARG A 723 -35.17 -39.93 -13.49
N GLY A 724 -36.33 -39.46 -12.98
CA GLY A 724 -37.27 -38.66 -13.77
C GLY A 724 -37.80 -39.37 -15.04
N GLY A 725 -37.95 -40.70 -15.00
CA GLY A 725 -38.41 -41.50 -16.13
C GLY A 725 -37.38 -41.72 -17.25
N ARG A 726 -36.12 -41.30 -17.05
CA ARG A 726 -35.01 -41.50 -17.99
C ARG A 726 -33.97 -42.44 -17.39
N GLU A 727 -33.39 -43.30 -18.23
CA GLU A 727 -32.21 -44.08 -17.84
C GLU A 727 -31.02 -43.14 -17.60
N SER A 728 -30.30 -43.35 -16.50
CA SER A 728 -29.20 -42.50 -16.05
C SER A 728 -28.08 -43.34 -15.44
N SER A 729 -26.87 -42.80 -15.42
CA SER A 729 -25.74 -43.39 -14.70
C SER A 729 -25.67 -42.74 -13.32
N CYS A 730 -25.97 -43.49 -12.27
CA CYS A 730 -25.92 -43.03 -10.88
C CYS A 730 -24.52 -43.25 -10.27
N LEU A 731 -24.05 -42.25 -9.54
CA LEU A 731 -22.77 -42.24 -8.84
C LEU A 731 -22.94 -41.64 -7.45
N ASN A 732 -22.09 -42.05 -6.53
CA ASN A 732 -21.96 -41.42 -5.21
C ASN A 732 -20.59 -40.73 -5.11
N ALA A 733 -20.59 -39.43 -4.87
CA ALA A 733 -19.39 -38.72 -4.42
C ALA A 733 -19.29 -38.82 -2.91
N THR A 734 -18.13 -39.22 -2.38
CA THR A 734 -17.84 -39.14 -0.93
C THR A 734 -16.84 -38.02 -0.71
N ALA A 735 -17.25 -37.01 0.06
CA ALA A 735 -16.42 -35.90 0.49
C ALA A 735 -16.06 -36.09 1.95
N CYS A 736 -14.76 -36.25 2.25
CA CYS A 736 -14.25 -36.38 3.61
C CYS A 736 -13.46 -35.14 3.99
N PHE A 737 -13.83 -34.54 5.12
CA PHE A 737 -13.22 -33.34 5.70
C PHE A 737 -12.37 -33.76 6.88
N THR A 738 -11.07 -33.51 6.81
CA THR A 738 -10.09 -33.74 7.88
C THR A 738 -9.62 -32.40 8.39
N THR A 739 -9.95 -32.07 9.63
CA THR A 739 -9.62 -30.78 10.25
C THR A 739 -8.43 -30.93 11.19
N VAL A 740 -7.44 -30.05 11.06
CA VAL A 740 -6.23 -30.01 11.91
C VAL A 740 -6.06 -28.59 12.44
N SER A 741 -5.71 -28.44 13.72
CA SER A 741 -5.35 -27.14 14.29
C SER A 741 -3.89 -26.86 14.04
N ARG A 742 -3.58 -25.60 13.71
CA ARG A 742 -2.21 -25.08 13.67
C ARG A 742 -1.85 -24.40 15.00
N SER A 743 -2.82 -23.79 15.65
CA SER A 743 -2.64 -23.13 16.95
C SER A 743 -2.45 -24.11 18.11
N PRO A 744 -1.64 -23.74 19.12
CA PRO A 744 -1.45 -24.50 20.37
C PRO A 744 -2.69 -24.44 21.28
N GLY A 745 -2.69 -25.25 22.35
CA GLY A 745 -3.73 -25.24 23.39
C GLY A 745 -4.82 -26.34 23.26
N PRO A 746 -5.48 -26.74 24.37
CA PRO A 746 -6.52 -27.77 24.38
C PRO A 746 -7.86 -27.19 23.91
N HIS A 747 -7.93 -26.77 22.65
CA HIS A 747 -9.14 -26.18 22.10
C HIS A 747 -10.08 -27.25 21.56
N SER A 748 -11.07 -27.58 22.38
CA SER A 748 -12.37 -28.04 21.89
C SER A 748 -12.96 -26.94 21.01
N ASN A 749 -13.53 -27.30 19.86
CA ASN A 749 -14.95 -27.07 19.60
C ASN A 749 -15.27 -27.41 18.16
N SER A 750 -16.32 -28.23 18.00
CA SER A 750 -16.89 -28.42 16.69
C SER A 750 -17.36 -27.10 16.11
N PHE A 751 -17.20 -26.96 14.81
CA PHE A 751 -17.70 -25.81 14.08
C PHE A 751 -18.35 -26.26 12.78
N ASP A 752 -19.26 -25.43 12.29
CA ASP A 752 -20.00 -25.72 11.08
C ASP A 752 -19.29 -25.14 9.86
N LEU A 753 -19.14 -25.97 8.85
CA LEU A 753 -18.76 -25.59 7.51
C LEU A 753 -20.00 -25.42 6.65
N TRP A 754 -20.08 -24.28 5.97
CA TRP A 754 -20.95 -24.16 4.82
C TRP A 754 -20.24 -24.75 3.61
N VAL A 755 -20.81 -25.80 3.02
CA VAL A 755 -20.26 -26.50 1.87
C VAL A 755 -21.20 -26.37 0.68
N SER A 756 -20.66 -26.01 -0.48
CA SER A 756 -21.38 -26.00 -1.76
C SER A 756 -20.69 -26.91 -2.77
N ALA A 757 -21.41 -27.91 -3.25
CA ALA A 757 -20.96 -28.80 -4.31
C ALA A 757 -21.66 -28.43 -5.62
N MET A 758 -20.92 -28.45 -6.74
CA MET A 758 -21.40 -28.09 -8.06
C MET A 758 -20.85 -29.06 -9.12
N LEU A 759 -21.74 -29.50 -10.00
CA LEU A 759 -21.47 -30.38 -11.15
C LEU A 759 -21.44 -29.56 -12.45
N ASP A 760 -20.51 -29.88 -13.35
CA ASP A 760 -20.34 -29.19 -14.65
C ASP A 760 -20.24 -27.65 -14.51
N ASP A 761 -19.30 -27.17 -13.70
CA ASP A 761 -19.16 -25.76 -13.29
C ASP A 761 -19.04 -24.76 -14.46
N ARG A 762 -18.50 -25.23 -15.59
CA ARG A 762 -18.20 -24.43 -16.79
C ARG A 762 -19.21 -24.58 -17.94
N LYS A 763 -20.28 -25.38 -17.78
CA LYS A 763 -21.27 -25.58 -18.85
C LYS A 763 -22.59 -24.85 -18.61
N LEU A 764 -23.19 -24.35 -19.71
CA LEU A 764 -24.52 -23.75 -19.72
C LEU A 764 -25.63 -24.77 -19.39
N SER A 765 -25.50 -26.01 -19.88
CA SER A 765 -26.38 -27.13 -19.52
C SER A 765 -25.61 -28.18 -18.72
N ALA A 766 -26.06 -28.45 -17.50
CA ALA A 766 -25.44 -29.46 -16.64
C ALA A 766 -25.86 -30.87 -17.09
N ARG A 767 -24.88 -31.75 -17.30
CA ARG A 767 -25.11 -33.15 -17.69
C ARG A 767 -25.43 -34.04 -16.49
N ALA A 768 -25.12 -33.56 -15.29
CA ALA A 768 -25.33 -34.26 -14.04
C ALA A 768 -26.05 -33.38 -13.03
N LEU A 769 -26.91 -34.00 -12.22
CA LEU A 769 -27.69 -33.35 -11.17
C LEU A 769 -27.57 -34.15 -9.87
N PHE A 770 -27.60 -33.45 -8.74
CA PHE A 770 -27.68 -34.08 -7.43
C PHE A 770 -29.07 -34.68 -7.22
N ASP A 771 -29.13 -35.86 -6.61
CA ASP A 771 -30.38 -36.63 -6.47
C ASP A 771 -31.38 -35.95 -5.53
N GLU A 772 -30.90 -35.35 -4.44
CA GLU A 772 -31.77 -34.70 -3.44
C GLU A 772 -32.39 -33.39 -3.94
N SER A 773 -31.59 -32.54 -4.61
CA SER A 773 -32.03 -31.22 -5.05
C SER A 773 -32.56 -31.20 -6.47
N SER A 774 -32.28 -32.22 -7.29
CA SER A 774 -32.51 -32.22 -8.75
C SER A 774 -31.91 -30.99 -9.45
N HIS A 775 -30.87 -30.41 -8.87
CA HIS A 775 -30.14 -29.26 -9.40
C HIS A 775 -28.65 -29.58 -9.57
N ARG A 776 -27.96 -28.80 -10.40
CA ARG A 776 -26.51 -28.95 -10.64
C ARG A 776 -25.65 -28.52 -9.46
N GLN A 777 -26.25 -27.82 -8.49
CA GLN A 777 -25.60 -27.33 -7.28
C GLN A 777 -26.40 -27.81 -6.07
N THR A 778 -25.69 -28.16 -5.01
CA THR A 778 -26.27 -28.43 -3.70
C THR A 778 -25.44 -27.73 -2.63
N GLN A 779 -26.05 -27.49 -1.48
CA GLN A 779 -25.44 -26.85 -0.32
C GLN A 779 -25.79 -27.64 0.94
N MET A 780 -24.85 -27.75 1.87
CA MET A 780 -25.06 -28.44 3.14
C MET A 780 -24.25 -27.78 4.25
N SER A 781 -24.67 -27.97 5.49
CA SER A 781 -23.89 -27.63 6.68
C SER A 781 -23.20 -28.89 7.19
N VAL A 782 -21.90 -28.82 7.43
CA VAL A 782 -21.09 -29.94 7.91
C VAL A 782 -20.46 -29.57 9.24
N GLN A 783 -20.83 -30.27 10.30
CA GLN A 783 -20.18 -30.12 11.60
C GLN A 783 -18.87 -30.90 11.59
N VAL A 784 -17.74 -30.20 11.76
CA VAL A 784 -16.41 -30.82 11.85
C VAL A 784 -15.85 -30.71 13.25
N HIS A 785 -14.99 -31.66 13.61
CA HIS A 785 -14.24 -31.68 14.86
C HIS A 785 -12.75 -31.71 14.54
N THR A 786 -11.98 -30.88 15.23
CA THR A 786 -10.51 -30.86 15.13
C THR A 786 -9.93 -32.25 15.46
N GLY A 787 -9.00 -32.74 14.65
CA GLY A 787 -8.37 -34.06 14.79
C GLY A 787 -9.21 -35.23 14.27
N GLN A 788 -10.43 -35.00 13.79
CA GLN A 788 -11.30 -36.04 13.24
C GLN A 788 -11.52 -35.87 11.74
N THR A 789 -11.89 -36.98 11.08
CA THR A 789 -12.33 -36.98 9.68
C THR A 789 -13.82 -37.29 9.62
N VAL A 790 -14.59 -36.39 8.99
CA VAL A 790 -16.03 -36.56 8.80
C VAL A 790 -16.34 -36.67 7.30
N CYS A 791 -17.07 -37.71 6.91
CA CYS A 791 -17.37 -38.01 5.51
C CYS A 791 -18.86 -37.91 5.19
N TYR A 792 -19.20 -37.26 4.08
CA TYR A 792 -20.55 -37.12 3.57
C TYR A 792 -20.67 -37.72 2.17
N LYS A 793 -21.78 -38.43 1.93
CA LYS A 793 -22.12 -38.98 0.62
C LYS A 793 -23.07 -38.04 -0.11
N LEU A 794 -22.75 -37.76 -1.36
CA LEU A 794 -23.49 -36.89 -2.25
C LEU A 794 -23.91 -37.72 -3.47
N PRO A 795 -25.11 -38.31 -3.45
CA PRO A 795 -25.65 -39.04 -4.58
C PRO A 795 -25.97 -38.08 -5.73
N PHE A 796 -25.56 -38.45 -6.94
CA PHE A 796 -25.87 -37.71 -8.16
C PHE A 796 -26.03 -38.66 -9.34
N HIS A 797 -26.68 -38.18 -10.39
CA HIS A 797 -26.88 -38.94 -11.62
C HIS A 797 -26.49 -38.13 -12.84
N VAL A 798 -26.08 -38.85 -13.89
CA VAL A 798 -25.70 -38.30 -15.19
C VAL A 798 -26.73 -38.71 -16.21
N TYR A 799 -27.34 -37.72 -16.87
CA TYR A 799 -28.25 -37.96 -17.98
C TYR A 799 -27.50 -38.38 -19.25
N ASP A 800 -28.25 -38.93 -20.20
CA ASP A 800 -27.72 -39.17 -21.53
C ASP A 800 -27.48 -37.84 -22.26
N THR A 801 -26.25 -37.60 -22.73
CA THR A 801 -25.82 -36.27 -23.20
C THR A 801 -25.00 -36.37 -24.47
N ALA A 802 -24.99 -35.33 -25.31
CA ALA A 802 -24.20 -35.36 -26.53
C ALA A 802 -22.67 -35.19 -26.32
N ASP A 803 -22.16 -35.34 -25.11
CA ASP A 803 -20.76 -35.07 -24.81
C ASP A 803 -20.24 -36.03 -23.74
N TYR A 804 -19.68 -37.15 -24.21
CA TYR A 804 -19.01 -38.16 -23.40
C TYR A 804 -17.48 -38.07 -23.47
N ILE A 805 -16.94 -37.01 -24.08
CA ILE A 805 -15.48 -36.82 -24.19
C ILE A 805 -14.99 -35.96 -23.04
N ARG A 806 -15.68 -34.85 -22.76
CA ARG A 806 -15.27 -33.97 -21.65
C ARG A 806 -15.71 -34.59 -20.33
N PRO A 807 -14.81 -34.79 -19.35
CA PRO A 807 -15.21 -35.32 -18.05
C PRO A 807 -16.24 -34.42 -17.37
N ILE A 808 -16.98 -34.98 -16.42
CA ILE A 808 -17.86 -34.19 -15.54
C ILE A 808 -17.00 -33.59 -14.45
N SER A 809 -16.95 -32.26 -14.38
CA SER A 809 -16.26 -31.56 -13.30
C SER A 809 -17.12 -31.60 -12.04
N PHE A 810 -16.57 -32.11 -10.94
CA PHE A 810 -17.13 -31.97 -9.61
C PHE A 810 -16.31 -30.93 -8.85
N SER A 811 -16.95 -29.87 -8.39
CA SER A 811 -16.30 -28.83 -7.59
C SER A 811 -16.98 -28.73 -6.23
N LEU A 812 -16.18 -28.71 -5.17
CA LEU A 812 -16.63 -28.54 -3.80
C LEU A 812 -15.95 -27.30 -3.24
N ARG A 813 -16.74 -26.32 -2.81
CA ARG A 813 -16.29 -25.11 -2.13
C ARG A 813 -16.79 -25.15 -0.69
N PHE A 814 -15.96 -24.74 0.26
CA PHE A 814 -16.34 -24.67 1.66
C PHE A 814 -15.89 -23.36 2.30
N ARG A 815 -16.56 -22.96 3.38
CA ARG A 815 -16.17 -21.86 4.26
C ARG A 815 -16.67 -22.15 5.68
N ILE A 816 -16.02 -21.60 6.69
CA ILE A 816 -16.51 -21.65 8.07
C ILE A 816 -17.78 -20.78 8.16
N ASN A 817 -18.83 -21.30 8.80
CA ASN A 817 -20.14 -20.65 8.84
C ASN A 817 -20.20 -19.52 9.88
N ASN A 818 -19.70 -19.76 11.10
CA ASN A 818 -19.53 -18.74 12.13
C ASN A 818 -18.09 -18.19 12.11
N THR A 819 -17.93 -17.00 11.53
CA THR A 819 -16.64 -16.32 11.48
C THR A 819 -16.47 -15.28 12.60
N GLU A 820 -17.36 -15.22 13.58
CA GLU A 820 -17.31 -14.20 14.65
C GLU A 820 -16.50 -14.67 15.85
N SER A 821 -16.77 -15.87 16.35
CA SER A 821 -16.11 -16.43 17.54
C SER A 821 -15.41 -17.78 17.29
N GLY A 822 -15.50 -18.31 16.06
CA GLY A 822 -14.89 -19.59 15.69
C GLY A 822 -13.43 -19.47 15.24
N PRO A 823 -12.80 -20.58 14.86
CA PRO A 823 -11.47 -20.54 14.24
C PRO A 823 -11.49 -19.81 12.90
N VAL A 824 -10.32 -19.39 12.44
CA VAL A 824 -10.07 -18.88 11.09
C VAL A 824 -9.37 -19.94 10.24
N LEU A 825 -9.61 -19.91 8.93
CA LEU A 825 -8.90 -20.79 8.01
C LEU A 825 -7.48 -20.29 7.82
N ASP A 826 -6.54 -21.24 7.77
CA ASP A 826 -5.13 -20.96 7.47
C ASP A 826 -4.98 -20.23 6.13
N GLU A 827 -4.07 -19.24 6.11
CA GLU A 827 -3.92 -18.34 4.98
C GLU A 827 -3.41 -19.10 3.75
N GLY A 828 -4.03 -18.88 2.60
CA GLY A 828 -3.68 -19.58 1.36
C GLY A 828 -4.11 -21.04 1.32
N TRP A 829 -4.77 -21.56 2.36
CA TRP A 829 -5.29 -22.94 2.35
C TRP A 829 -6.46 -23.09 1.37
N PRO A 830 -6.49 -24.14 0.54
CA PRO A 830 -7.48 -24.26 -0.53
C PRO A 830 -8.90 -24.45 0.01
N THR A 831 -9.78 -23.49 -0.25
CA THR A 831 -11.22 -23.56 0.09
C THR A 831 -12.07 -24.17 -1.02
N THR A 832 -11.46 -24.57 -2.13
CA THR A 832 -12.14 -25.20 -3.27
C THR A 832 -11.34 -26.41 -3.75
N VAL A 833 -11.98 -27.58 -3.78
CA VAL A 833 -11.43 -28.81 -4.36
C VAL A 833 -12.21 -29.15 -5.62
N LYS A 834 -11.49 -29.42 -6.72
CA LYS A 834 -12.09 -29.84 -8.00
C LYS A 834 -11.54 -31.18 -8.42
N LYS A 835 -12.42 -32.08 -8.86
CA LYS A 835 -12.06 -33.38 -9.40
C LYS A 835 -12.91 -33.69 -10.62
N SER A 836 -12.31 -34.31 -11.63
CA SER A 836 -12.99 -34.66 -12.87
C SER A 836 -13.36 -36.15 -12.88
N ILE A 837 -14.59 -36.46 -13.21
CA ILE A 837 -15.07 -37.83 -13.37
C ILE A 837 -15.07 -38.15 -14.86
N GLN A 838 -14.25 -39.12 -15.27
CA GLN A 838 -14.11 -39.51 -16.67
C GLN A 838 -15.28 -40.38 -17.11
N PHE A 839 -15.65 -40.27 -18.39
CA PHE A 839 -16.48 -41.27 -19.03
C PHE A 839 -15.62 -42.46 -19.42
N PHE A 840 -16.04 -43.65 -19.04
CA PHE A 840 -15.40 -44.88 -19.44
C PHE A 840 -15.87 -45.23 -20.86
N LYS A 841 -14.90 -45.39 -21.77
CA LYS A 841 -15.12 -45.88 -23.13
C LYS A 841 -14.78 -47.37 -23.14
N ASP A 842 -15.60 -48.17 -23.78
CA ASP A 842 -15.42 -49.62 -23.86
C ASP A 842 -14.43 -49.95 -24.98
N CYS A 843 -13.14 -49.76 -24.70
CA CYS A 843 -12.01 -49.82 -25.65
C CYS A 843 -11.04 -50.99 -25.42
N GLY A 844 -11.28 -51.88 -24.46
CA GLY A 844 -10.32 -52.94 -24.10
C GLY A 844 -9.33 -52.53 -23.01
N GLU A 845 -8.20 -53.26 -22.88
CA GLU A 845 -7.24 -53.10 -21.76
C GLU A 845 -6.31 -51.89 -21.89
N ASP A 846 -6.15 -51.34 -23.09
CA ASP A 846 -5.28 -50.18 -23.37
C ASP A 846 -6.02 -48.84 -23.30
N ASP A 847 -7.34 -48.85 -23.05
CA ASP A 847 -8.23 -47.69 -22.94
C ASP A 847 -8.20 -46.73 -24.17
N VAL A 848 -7.64 -47.19 -25.30
CA VAL A 848 -7.51 -46.40 -26.54
C VAL A 848 -8.30 -47.05 -27.67
N CYS A 849 -9.52 -46.54 -27.89
CA CYS A 849 -10.37 -47.03 -28.98
C CYS A 849 -9.72 -46.79 -30.35
N THR A 850 -9.25 -47.87 -30.96
CA THR A 850 -8.71 -47.91 -32.32
C THR A 850 -9.77 -48.40 -33.29
N THR A 851 -10.24 -47.50 -34.15
CA THR A 851 -11.31 -47.76 -35.13
C THR A 851 -10.77 -47.93 -36.54
N ASP A 852 -11.57 -48.53 -37.41
CA ASP A 852 -11.31 -48.66 -38.84
C ASP A 852 -12.63 -48.40 -39.59
N LEU A 853 -12.79 -47.19 -40.13
CA LEU A 853 -14.02 -46.67 -40.74
C LEU A 853 -13.98 -46.79 -42.26
N VAL A 854 -14.59 -47.85 -42.77
CA VAL A 854 -14.60 -48.10 -44.21
C VAL A 854 -15.85 -47.52 -44.84
N LEU A 855 -15.65 -46.52 -45.71
CA LEU A 855 -16.71 -45.87 -46.47
C LEU A 855 -16.76 -46.42 -47.90
N GLN A 856 -17.93 -46.91 -48.29
CA GLN A 856 -18.24 -47.26 -49.67
C GLN A 856 -19.46 -46.46 -50.12
N ALA A 857 -19.39 -45.88 -51.31
CA ALA A 857 -20.52 -45.17 -51.88
C ALA A 857 -20.64 -45.46 -53.38
N HIS A 858 -21.88 -45.64 -53.85
CA HIS A 858 -22.19 -45.84 -55.26
C HIS A 858 -23.21 -44.81 -55.73
N MET A 859 -22.91 -44.17 -56.85
CA MET A 859 -23.77 -43.16 -57.47
C MET A 859 -24.69 -43.83 -58.50
N ASP A 860 -26.00 -43.75 -58.26
CA ASP A 860 -27.03 -44.20 -59.21
C ASP A 860 -27.81 -43.00 -59.78
N ILE A 861 -27.68 -42.79 -61.08
CA ILE A 861 -28.41 -41.75 -61.81
C ILE A 861 -29.67 -42.37 -62.40
N SER A 862 -30.80 -42.14 -61.74
CA SER A 862 -32.11 -42.68 -62.11
C SER A 862 -32.56 -42.16 -63.48
N GLY A 863 -32.40 -42.96 -64.55
CA GLY A 863 -33.01 -42.63 -65.85
C GLY A 863 -32.40 -43.19 -67.12
N THR A 864 -31.11 -43.55 -67.18
CA THR A 864 -30.47 -44.14 -68.37
C THR A 864 -29.26 -45.01 -67.99
N ARG A 865 -29.06 -46.18 -68.63
CA ARG A 865 -27.89 -47.07 -68.41
C ARG A 865 -26.72 -46.83 -69.39
N GLN A 866 -26.86 -45.87 -70.30
CA GLN A 866 -25.83 -45.55 -71.30
C GLN A 866 -25.08 -44.27 -70.91
N ARG A 867 -23.75 -44.32 -70.93
CA ARG A 867 -22.87 -43.16 -70.71
C ARG A 867 -22.63 -42.45 -72.05
N PRO A 868 -22.71 -41.11 -72.11
CA PRO A 868 -23.00 -40.16 -71.02
C PRO A 868 -24.48 -40.14 -70.61
N TYR A 869 -24.74 -39.98 -69.31
CA TYR A 869 -26.11 -40.01 -68.76
C TYR A 869 -26.92 -38.81 -69.25
N VAL A 870 -28.10 -39.04 -69.83
CA VAL A 870 -28.97 -37.97 -70.34
C VAL A 870 -30.07 -37.67 -69.33
N ILE A 871 -30.07 -36.44 -68.81
CA ILE A 871 -31.07 -35.97 -67.84
C ILE A 871 -32.29 -35.47 -68.61
N ARG A 872 -33.43 -36.15 -68.42
CA ARG A 872 -34.72 -35.87 -69.08
C ARG A 872 -35.74 -35.35 -68.08
N SER A 873 -36.60 -34.42 -68.48
CA SER A 873 -37.80 -34.12 -67.69
C SER A 873 -38.82 -35.25 -67.89
N PRO A 874 -39.31 -35.99 -66.84
CA PRO A 874 -39.40 -35.63 -65.42
C PRO A 874 -38.42 -36.33 -64.45
N ARG A 875 -37.46 -37.16 -64.91
CA ARG A 875 -36.57 -37.94 -64.03
C ARG A 875 -35.32 -37.14 -63.65
N ARG A 876 -35.29 -36.61 -62.42
CA ARG A 876 -34.28 -35.63 -61.94
C ARG A 876 -33.52 -36.04 -60.68
N ARG A 877 -33.62 -37.31 -60.29
CA ARG A 877 -33.06 -37.77 -59.02
C ARG A 877 -31.74 -38.50 -59.23
N LEU A 878 -30.83 -38.23 -58.31
CA LEU A 878 -29.57 -38.90 -58.13
C LEU A 878 -29.63 -39.56 -56.77
N ALA A 879 -29.52 -40.88 -56.72
CA ALA A 879 -29.41 -41.62 -55.47
C ALA A 879 -27.94 -41.97 -55.24
N VAL A 880 -27.49 -41.87 -54.00
CA VAL A 880 -26.17 -42.31 -53.58
C VAL A 880 -26.38 -43.33 -52.49
N GLU A 881 -26.09 -44.59 -52.80
CA GLU A 881 -26.08 -45.65 -51.80
C GLU A 881 -24.77 -45.53 -51.02
N VAL A 882 -24.88 -45.35 -49.71
CA VAL A 882 -23.73 -45.22 -48.80
C VAL A 882 -23.74 -46.38 -47.83
N GLN A 883 -22.57 -46.97 -47.67
CA GLN A 883 -22.29 -48.04 -46.75
C GLN A 883 -21.10 -47.62 -45.91
N LEU A 884 -21.31 -47.48 -44.61
CA LEU A 884 -20.26 -47.19 -43.64
C LEU A 884 -20.13 -48.39 -42.71
N GLN A 885 -18.91 -48.89 -42.54
CA GLN A 885 -18.60 -50.02 -41.69
C GLN A 885 -17.51 -49.63 -40.71
N ASN A 886 -17.65 -50.03 -39.45
CA ASN A 886 -16.56 -49.99 -38.48
C ASN A 886 -16.02 -51.42 -38.29
N ARG A 887 -14.74 -51.66 -38.61
CA ARG A 887 -14.15 -53.01 -38.60
C ARG A 887 -13.41 -53.38 -37.31
N LEU A 888 -12.95 -52.39 -36.55
CA LEU A 888 -12.18 -52.58 -35.32
C LEU A 888 -13.04 -52.21 -34.10
N GLU A 889 -12.52 -51.46 -33.14
CA GLU A 889 -13.17 -51.15 -31.86
C GLU A 889 -14.26 -50.08 -32.02
N ASN A 890 -14.92 -49.68 -30.93
CA ASN A 890 -16.02 -48.72 -30.95
C ASN A 890 -15.60 -47.33 -31.48
N ALA A 891 -16.36 -46.78 -32.43
CA ALA A 891 -16.14 -45.44 -32.98
C ALA A 891 -17.08 -44.40 -32.37
N TYR A 892 -16.50 -43.42 -31.66
CA TYR A 892 -17.27 -42.39 -30.96
C TYR A 892 -17.49 -41.17 -31.86
N ASN A 893 -18.70 -40.60 -31.84
CA ASN A 893 -19.10 -39.43 -32.65
C ASN A 893 -18.83 -39.59 -34.16
N THR A 894 -19.15 -40.76 -34.70
CA THR A 894 -18.96 -41.01 -36.14
C THR A 894 -19.82 -40.05 -36.98
N SER A 895 -19.20 -39.38 -37.94
CA SER A 895 -19.84 -38.41 -38.83
C SER A 895 -19.45 -38.64 -40.29
N LEU A 896 -20.36 -38.29 -41.19
CA LEU A 896 -20.17 -38.34 -42.64
C LEU A 896 -20.36 -36.95 -43.24
N THR A 897 -19.28 -36.38 -43.75
CA THR A 897 -19.28 -35.09 -44.43
C THR A 897 -19.46 -35.27 -45.93
N LEU A 898 -20.39 -34.52 -46.51
CA LEU A 898 -20.79 -34.57 -47.92
C LEU A 898 -20.42 -33.24 -48.59
N HIS A 899 -19.72 -33.30 -49.73
CA HIS A 899 -19.47 -32.16 -50.61
C HIS A 899 -19.89 -32.52 -52.03
N TYR A 900 -20.73 -31.71 -52.69
CA TYR A 900 -21.25 -32.01 -54.03
C TYR A 900 -21.26 -30.79 -54.95
N SER A 901 -21.30 -31.02 -56.27
CA SER A 901 -21.26 -29.95 -57.28
C SER A 901 -22.56 -29.13 -57.34
N ARG A 902 -22.47 -27.86 -57.78
CA ARG A 902 -23.60 -26.89 -57.81
C ARG A 902 -24.80 -27.29 -58.69
N ASN A 903 -24.62 -28.30 -59.54
CA ASN A 903 -25.70 -28.89 -60.33
C ASN A 903 -26.55 -29.90 -59.53
N LEU A 904 -26.30 -30.09 -58.24
CA LEU A 904 -27.08 -30.94 -57.33
C LEU A 904 -27.59 -30.16 -56.11
N HIS A 905 -28.75 -30.59 -55.61
CA HIS A 905 -29.34 -30.17 -54.33
C HIS A 905 -29.62 -31.41 -53.47
N PHE A 906 -29.25 -31.38 -52.19
CA PHE A 906 -29.60 -32.44 -51.25
C PHE A 906 -31.10 -32.41 -50.96
N SER A 907 -31.79 -33.55 -51.17
CA SER A 907 -33.23 -33.69 -51.00
C SER A 907 -33.58 -34.33 -49.66
N SER A 908 -33.07 -35.54 -49.44
CA SER A 908 -33.52 -36.40 -48.35
C SER A 908 -32.50 -37.47 -48.02
N LEU A 909 -32.61 -37.99 -46.81
CA LEU A 909 -31.96 -39.22 -46.38
C LEU A 909 -33.05 -40.29 -46.25
N SER A 910 -32.78 -41.48 -46.79
CA SER A 910 -33.62 -42.66 -46.58
C SER A 910 -32.82 -43.76 -45.89
N ILE A 911 -33.38 -44.28 -44.81
CA ILE A 911 -32.77 -45.33 -43.98
C ILE A 911 -33.69 -46.55 -44.09
N ARG A 912 -33.12 -47.73 -44.38
CA ARG A 912 -33.90 -48.98 -44.51
C ARG A 912 -34.19 -49.65 -43.16
N ASP A 913 -33.47 -49.27 -42.12
CA ASP A 913 -33.56 -49.84 -40.77
C ASP A 913 -34.04 -48.77 -39.77
N ALA A 914 -35.18 -49.03 -39.13
CA ALA A 914 -35.84 -48.08 -38.23
C ALA A 914 -35.11 -47.85 -36.90
N GLN A 915 -34.14 -48.71 -36.54
CA GLN A 915 -33.37 -48.56 -35.30
C GLN A 915 -32.16 -47.62 -35.43
N LEU A 916 -31.82 -47.19 -36.65
CA LEU A 916 -30.68 -46.32 -36.94
C LEU A 916 -31.08 -44.85 -36.98
N LYS A 917 -30.48 -44.05 -36.09
CA LYS A 917 -30.69 -42.60 -36.03
C LYS A 917 -29.54 -41.87 -36.73
N ILE A 918 -29.84 -41.29 -37.90
CA ILE A 918 -28.91 -40.45 -38.66
C ILE A 918 -29.55 -39.09 -38.86
N GLU A 919 -28.86 -38.04 -38.43
CA GLU A 919 -29.30 -36.65 -38.56
C GLU A 919 -28.30 -35.87 -39.39
N CYS A 920 -28.76 -35.23 -40.47
CA CYS A 920 -27.92 -34.45 -41.37
C CYS A 920 -28.17 -32.94 -41.20
N THR A 921 -27.10 -32.16 -41.06
CA THR A 921 -27.11 -30.71 -40.92
C THR A 921 -26.41 -30.06 -42.11
N ALA A 922 -26.93 -28.91 -42.57
CA ALA A 922 -26.30 -28.16 -43.66
C ALA A 922 -25.09 -27.37 -43.14
N LEU A 923 -23.92 -27.60 -43.72
CA LEU A 923 -22.69 -26.85 -43.43
C LEU A 923 -22.48 -25.68 -44.40
N GLY A 924 -23.19 -25.69 -45.54
CA GLY A 924 -23.10 -24.67 -46.59
C GLY A 924 -24.03 -24.99 -47.77
N SER A 925 -23.99 -24.19 -48.84
CA SER A 925 -24.92 -24.35 -49.99
C SER A 925 -24.73 -25.65 -50.79
N ASN A 926 -23.59 -26.32 -50.63
CA ASN A 926 -23.24 -27.55 -51.35
C ASN A 926 -22.52 -28.56 -50.44
N SER A 927 -22.78 -28.50 -49.12
CA SER A 927 -22.14 -29.36 -48.14
C SER A 927 -23.01 -29.66 -46.92
N HIS A 928 -23.00 -30.91 -46.46
CA HIS A 928 -23.75 -31.38 -45.29
C HIS A 928 -22.87 -32.26 -44.40
N SER A 929 -23.20 -32.34 -43.11
CA SER A 929 -22.62 -33.32 -42.18
C SER A 929 -23.73 -34.17 -41.57
N CYS A 930 -23.57 -35.49 -41.59
CA CYS A 930 -24.53 -36.45 -41.07
C CYS A 930 -23.92 -37.24 -39.91
N ASN A 931 -24.57 -37.24 -38.73
CA ASN A 931 -24.15 -38.06 -37.60
C ASN A 931 -24.60 -39.51 -37.80
N VAL A 932 -23.69 -40.47 -37.69
CA VAL A 932 -23.98 -41.88 -37.94
C VAL A 932 -23.88 -42.67 -36.63
N SER A 933 -25.00 -43.25 -36.18
CA SER A 933 -25.06 -44.09 -34.97
C SER A 933 -24.55 -43.39 -33.71
N TYR A 934 -25.00 -42.16 -33.49
CA TYR A 934 -24.62 -41.33 -32.35
C TYR A 934 -25.07 -41.97 -31.01
N PRO A 935 -24.24 -42.00 -29.94
CA PRO A 935 -22.85 -41.52 -29.81
C PRO A 935 -21.78 -42.58 -30.14
N VAL A 936 -22.15 -43.86 -30.27
CA VAL A 936 -21.21 -44.97 -30.48
C VAL A 936 -21.61 -45.80 -31.70
N PHE A 937 -20.75 -45.79 -32.71
CA PHE A 937 -20.81 -46.70 -33.84
C PHE A 937 -20.01 -47.97 -33.51
N ARG A 938 -20.73 -49.03 -33.15
CA ARG A 938 -20.17 -50.23 -32.51
C ARG A 938 -19.12 -50.95 -33.35
N SER A 939 -18.21 -51.63 -32.66
CA SER A 939 -17.26 -52.57 -33.26
C SER A 939 -17.95 -53.56 -34.19
N GLN A 940 -17.33 -53.82 -35.35
CA GLN A 940 -17.81 -54.74 -36.39
C GLN A 940 -19.22 -54.43 -36.95
N SER A 941 -19.77 -53.26 -36.66
CA SER A 941 -21.11 -52.87 -37.13
C SER A 941 -21.05 -52.19 -38.49
N LYS A 942 -22.16 -52.27 -39.22
CA LYS A 942 -22.28 -51.80 -40.60
C LYS A 942 -23.64 -51.17 -40.81
N VAL A 943 -23.65 -50.01 -41.46
CA VAL A 943 -24.87 -49.25 -41.74
C VAL A 943 -24.97 -48.93 -43.22
N ASN A 944 -26.17 -49.10 -43.77
CA ASN A 944 -26.47 -48.80 -45.16
C ASN A 944 -27.62 -47.78 -45.22
N PHE A 945 -27.42 -46.69 -45.92
CA PHE A 945 -28.44 -45.66 -46.13
C PHE A 945 -28.28 -45.01 -47.49
N MET A 946 -29.32 -44.32 -47.95
CA MET A 946 -29.34 -43.73 -49.27
C MET A 946 -29.58 -42.22 -49.18
N LEU A 947 -28.65 -41.46 -49.77
CA LEU A 947 -28.72 -40.02 -49.89
C LEU A 947 -29.35 -39.68 -51.23
N GLU A 948 -30.44 -38.91 -51.20
CA GLU A 948 -31.15 -38.49 -52.41
C GLU A 948 -30.83 -37.03 -52.75
N PHE A 949 -30.53 -36.80 -54.02
CA PHE A 949 -30.23 -35.48 -54.57
C PHE A 949 -31.10 -35.20 -55.79
N GLU A 950 -31.37 -33.92 -56.05
CA GLU A 950 -32.04 -33.46 -57.26
C GLU A 950 -31.15 -32.58 -58.12
N PHE A 951 -31.24 -32.73 -59.44
CA PHE A 951 -30.48 -31.89 -60.38
C PHE A 951 -31.01 -30.45 -60.44
N SER A 952 -30.11 -29.49 -60.27
CA SER A 952 -30.40 -28.05 -60.33
C SER A 952 -30.82 -27.60 -61.74
N CYS A 953 -31.89 -26.81 -61.83
CA CYS A 953 -32.35 -26.22 -63.09
C CYS A 953 -31.65 -24.89 -63.43
N THR A 954 -30.93 -24.30 -62.49
CA THR A 954 -30.27 -22.99 -62.65
C THR A 954 -28.77 -23.11 -62.94
N SER A 955 -28.14 -24.17 -62.44
CA SER A 955 -26.70 -24.43 -62.58
C SER A 955 -26.48 -25.73 -63.33
N LEU A 956 -26.37 -25.65 -64.66
CA LEU A 956 -26.16 -26.80 -65.54
C LEU A 956 -24.67 -27.03 -65.73
N HIS A 957 -24.16 -28.15 -65.22
CA HIS A 957 -22.77 -28.57 -65.42
C HIS A 957 -22.73 -29.94 -66.08
N SER A 958 -21.83 -30.12 -67.05
CA SER A 958 -21.62 -31.40 -67.75
C SER A 958 -20.98 -32.48 -66.88
N ARG A 959 -20.50 -32.12 -65.68
CA ARG A 959 -19.84 -33.01 -64.73
C ARG A 959 -20.54 -32.92 -63.38
N VAL A 960 -20.88 -34.08 -62.82
CA VAL A 960 -21.33 -34.27 -61.44
C VAL A 960 -20.12 -34.71 -60.64
N GLN A 961 -19.82 -34.04 -59.54
CA GLN A 961 -18.75 -34.41 -58.63
C GLN A 961 -19.26 -34.40 -57.20
N MET A 962 -18.91 -35.43 -56.45
CA MET A 962 -19.23 -35.52 -55.04
C MET A 962 -18.10 -36.20 -54.27
N LYS A 963 -17.75 -35.67 -53.11
CA LYS A 963 -16.78 -36.22 -52.18
C LYS A 963 -17.50 -36.48 -50.86
N LEU A 964 -17.42 -37.72 -50.38
CA LEU A 964 -17.90 -38.13 -49.07
C LEU A 964 -16.69 -38.46 -48.20
N ASN A 965 -16.72 -38.07 -46.93
CA ASN A 965 -15.65 -38.32 -45.98
C ASN A 965 -16.23 -38.73 -44.62
N ALA A 966 -15.91 -39.94 -44.16
CA ALA A 966 -16.25 -40.42 -42.83
C ALA A 966 -15.14 -40.06 -41.84
N ALA A 967 -15.52 -39.72 -40.60
CA ALA A 967 -14.59 -39.43 -39.52
C ALA A 967 -15.22 -39.81 -38.16
N SER A 968 -14.39 -40.07 -37.16
CA SER A 968 -14.79 -40.21 -35.76
C SER A 968 -13.77 -39.55 -34.85
N ASP A 969 -14.11 -39.43 -33.56
CA ASP A 969 -13.20 -38.92 -32.53
C ASP A 969 -12.30 -40.04 -31.94
N SER A 970 -12.43 -41.27 -32.43
CA SER A 970 -11.56 -42.41 -32.06
C SER A 970 -10.28 -42.41 -32.91
N VAL A 971 -9.23 -43.09 -32.42
CA VAL A 971 -7.96 -43.18 -33.16
C VAL A 971 -8.13 -44.13 -34.32
N GLU A 972 -7.67 -43.75 -35.50
CA GLU A 972 -7.62 -44.60 -36.67
C GLU A 972 -6.21 -44.57 -37.26
N ARG A 973 -5.73 -45.72 -37.76
CA ARG A 973 -4.35 -45.84 -38.20
C ARG A 973 -4.17 -45.12 -39.55
N GLU A 974 -3.01 -44.49 -39.75
CA GLU A 974 -2.75 -43.69 -40.97
C GLU A 974 -2.87 -44.52 -42.26
N ASP A 975 -2.62 -45.83 -42.19
CA ASP A 975 -2.73 -46.76 -43.32
C ASP A 975 -4.18 -47.05 -43.74
N THR A 976 -5.17 -46.91 -42.84
CA THR A 976 -6.59 -47.16 -43.15
C THR A 976 -7.36 -45.89 -43.52
N LEU A 977 -6.89 -44.69 -43.13
CA LEU A 977 -7.55 -43.40 -43.43
C LEU A 977 -7.92 -43.17 -44.90
N GLY A 978 -7.25 -43.85 -45.84
CA GLY A 978 -7.52 -43.77 -47.27
C GLY A 978 -8.91 -44.29 -47.67
N ASP A 979 -9.49 -45.24 -46.92
CA ASP A 979 -10.80 -45.83 -47.23
C ASP A 979 -11.99 -45.16 -46.51
N ASN A 980 -11.70 -44.13 -45.70
CA ASN A 980 -12.70 -43.24 -45.08
C ASN A 980 -13.35 -42.30 -46.09
N SER A 981 -12.80 -42.15 -47.29
CA SER A 981 -13.24 -41.15 -48.27
C SER A 981 -13.55 -41.75 -49.64
N VAL A 982 -14.64 -41.27 -50.25
CA VAL A 982 -15.07 -41.71 -51.58
C VAL A 982 -15.32 -40.49 -52.46
N GLN A 983 -14.70 -40.46 -53.64
CA GLN A 983 -14.96 -39.46 -54.67
C GLN A 983 -15.74 -40.09 -55.83
N LEU A 984 -16.93 -39.55 -56.08
CA LEU A 984 -17.80 -39.97 -57.17
C LEU A 984 -17.82 -38.89 -58.24
N GLN A 985 -17.62 -39.30 -59.50
CA GLN A 985 -17.69 -38.41 -60.65
C GLN A 985 -18.42 -39.07 -61.83
N SER A 986 -19.23 -38.28 -62.53
CA SER A 986 -19.93 -38.73 -63.72
C SER A 986 -20.18 -37.58 -64.70
N PHE A 987 -20.30 -37.90 -65.98
CA PHE A 987 -20.63 -36.93 -67.03
C PHE A 987 -22.11 -37.01 -67.38
N VAL A 988 -22.76 -35.85 -67.42
CA VAL A 988 -24.19 -35.72 -67.70
C VAL A 988 -24.44 -34.78 -68.88
N GLN A 989 -25.45 -35.10 -69.69
CA GLN A 989 -25.97 -34.25 -70.74
C GLN A 989 -27.43 -33.88 -70.45
N TYR A 990 -27.88 -32.73 -70.95
CA TYR A 990 -29.22 -32.21 -70.73
C TYR A 990 -29.96 -32.13 -72.07
N GLU A 991 -31.13 -32.74 -72.16
CA GLU A 991 -31.96 -32.75 -73.38
C GLU A 991 -32.87 -31.50 -73.42
N PRO A 992 -32.77 -30.63 -74.45
CA PRO A 992 -33.65 -29.47 -74.60
C PRO A 992 -34.90 -29.77 -75.44
N ASP A 993 -36.08 -29.38 -74.98
CA ASP A 993 -37.33 -29.49 -75.74
C ASP A 993 -37.51 -28.29 -76.70
N LEU A 994 -37.28 -28.47 -78.01
CA LEU A 994 -37.38 -27.43 -79.05
C LEU A 994 -38.40 -27.80 -80.15
N PHE A 995 -39.31 -26.87 -80.50
CA PHE A 995 -40.31 -27.01 -81.57
C PHE A 995 -40.39 -25.73 -82.44
N VAL A 996 -40.63 -25.87 -83.75
CA VAL A 996 -40.69 -24.75 -84.72
C VAL A 996 -42.06 -24.70 -85.44
N SER A 997 -42.68 -23.52 -85.58
CA SER A 997 -43.96 -23.27 -86.27
C SER A 997 -43.99 -21.94 -87.08
N SER A 998 -44.89 -21.80 -88.07
CA SER A 998 -45.05 -20.61 -88.94
C SER A 998 -46.52 -20.18 -89.11
N ASP A 999 -46.80 -18.88 -89.32
CA ASP A 999 -48.17 -18.34 -89.46
C ASP A 999 -48.25 -17.17 -90.48
N SER A 1000 -49.38 -16.99 -91.20
CA SER A 1000 -49.54 -15.93 -92.23
C SER A 1000 -50.92 -15.28 -92.26
N ASN A 1001 -50.96 -13.96 -92.52
CA ASN A 1001 -52.19 -13.15 -92.45
C ASN A 1001 -53.07 -13.17 -93.72
N LEU A 1002 -52.55 -13.62 -94.85
CA LEU A 1002 -53.28 -13.81 -96.11
C LEU A 1002 -52.73 -15.04 -96.83
N ASN A 1003 -53.59 -16.03 -97.11
CA ASN A 1003 -53.16 -17.28 -97.73
C ASN A 1003 -53.33 -17.30 -99.27
N ARG A 1004 -54.09 -16.34 -99.86
CA ARG A 1004 -54.38 -16.22 -101.32
C ARG A 1004 -54.84 -14.79 -101.70
N TYR A 1005 -54.50 -14.28 -102.90
CA TYR A 1005 -54.99 -13.02 -103.50
C TYR A 1005 -55.18 -13.17 -105.03
N GLU A 1006 -56.29 -12.68 -105.60
CA GLU A 1006 -56.62 -12.77 -107.04
C GLU A 1006 -56.75 -11.38 -107.68
N VAL A 1007 -56.33 -11.22 -108.95
CA VAL A 1007 -56.32 -9.93 -109.68
C VAL A 1007 -57.22 -10.01 -110.92
N HIS A 1008 -58.17 -9.08 -111.09
CA HIS A 1008 -59.09 -8.99 -112.24
C HIS A 1008 -58.79 -7.75 -113.13
N PRO A 1009 -58.95 -7.81 -114.48
CA PRO A 1009 -58.57 -6.72 -115.38
C PRO A 1009 -59.77 -5.94 -115.97
N THR A 1010 -60.09 -4.72 -115.50
CA THR A 1010 -60.65 -3.61 -116.32
C THR A 1010 -60.90 -2.29 -115.53
N ARG A 1011 -60.13 -1.23 -115.88
CA ARG A 1011 -60.27 0.26 -115.69
C ARG A 1011 -60.67 0.79 -114.29
N THR A 1012 -59.95 1.68 -113.60
CA THR A 1012 -58.94 2.72 -113.90
C THR A 1012 -57.90 2.76 -112.77
N VAL A 1013 -56.61 2.92 -113.12
CA VAL A 1013 -55.46 2.87 -112.19
C VAL A 1013 -54.84 4.26 -112.04
N SER A 1014 -54.61 4.71 -110.81
CA SER A 1014 -53.44 5.55 -110.49
C SER A 1014 -52.91 5.21 -109.10
N GLU A 1015 -51.73 4.61 -109.07
CA GLU A 1015 -50.76 4.52 -107.97
C GLU A 1015 -51.28 4.11 -106.57
N ALA A 1016 -51.50 2.81 -106.37
CA ALA A 1016 -51.56 2.23 -105.02
C ALA A 1016 -50.88 0.86 -105.00
N ILE A 1017 -49.91 0.72 -104.08
CA ILE A 1017 -49.24 -0.53 -103.70
C ILE A 1017 -50.33 -1.55 -103.34
N GLY A 1018 -50.29 -2.77 -103.91
CA GLY A 1018 -51.21 -3.85 -103.54
C GLY A 1018 -51.18 -4.18 -102.03
N PRO A 1019 -52.15 -4.94 -101.49
CA PRO A 1019 -52.28 -5.14 -100.05
C PRO A 1019 -50.98 -5.67 -99.42
N GLU A 1020 -50.64 -5.14 -98.23
CA GLU A 1020 -49.43 -5.51 -97.50
C GLU A 1020 -49.47 -6.98 -97.08
N HIS A 1021 -48.63 -7.81 -97.69
CA HIS A 1021 -48.55 -9.24 -97.40
C HIS A 1021 -47.60 -9.47 -96.22
N GLN A 1022 -48.15 -9.76 -95.04
CA GLN A 1022 -47.39 -9.92 -93.80
C GLN A 1022 -47.21 -11.41 -93.50
N LYS A 1023 -46.13 -11.98 -94.01
CA LYS A 1023 -45.73 -13.34 -93.65
C LYS A 1023 -44.96 -13.27 -92.32
N ILE A 1024 -45.58 -13.70 -91.23
CA ILE A 1024 -44.87 -13.89 -89.96
C ILE A 1024 -44.17 -15.25 -90.06
N LEU A 1025 -43.03 -15.28 -90.75
CA LEU A 1025 -42.12 -16.40 -90.55
C LEU A 1025 -41.58 -16.30 -89.12
N PHE A 1026 -41.84 -17.34 -88.33
CA PHE A 1026 -41.42 -17.55 -86.94
C PHE A 1026 -42.27 -16.85 -85.85
N SER A 1027 -43.47 -17.38 -85.60
CA SER A 1027 -44.12 -17.20 -84.30
C SER A 1027 -43.65 -18.32 -83.35
N CYS A 1028 -42.76 -17.95 -82.43
CA CYS A 1028 -42.36 -18.70 -81.23
C CYS A 1028 -41.74 -20.11 -81.44
N LEU A 1029 -40.41 -20.19 -81.29
CA LEU A 1029 -39.82 -21.28 -80.50
C LEU A 1029 -40.52 -21.29 -79.15
N LYS A 1030 -41.53 -22.14 -78.95
CA LYS A 1030 -42.18 -22.28 -77.65
C LYS A 1030 -41.16 -22.95 -76.71
N LYS A 1031 -40.30 -22.15 -76.06
CA LYS A 1031 -39.41 -22.62 -75.00
C LYS A 1031 -40.28 -23.19 -73.89
N ILE A 1032 -40.33 -24.50 -73.74
CA ILE A 1032 -40.76 -25.10 -72.49
C ILE A 1032 -39.62 -24.84 -71.50
N PRO A 1033 -39.86 -24.15 -70.37
CA PRO A 1033 -38.83 -23.35 -69.68
C PRO A 1033 -37.78 -24.13 -68.86
N LYS A 1034 -37.45 -25.39 -69.17
CA LYS A 1034 -36.65 -26.21 -68.23
C LYS A 1034 -35.21 -26.54 -68.67
N PHE A 1035 -34.88 -26.64 -69.96
CA PHE A 1035 -33.48 -26.64 -70.43
C PHE A 1035 -33.37 -25.80 -71.72
N SER A 1036 -32.83 -24.59 -71.62
CA SER A 1036 -32.77 -23.64 -72.75
C SER A 1036 -31.35 -23.58 -73.35
N LYS A 1037 -31.20 -23.90 -74.63
CA LYS A 1037 -29.95 -23.65 -75.38
C LYS A 1037 -29.77 -22.13 -75.62
N LYS A 1038 -28.57 -21.59 -75.38
CA LYS A 1038 -28.21 -20.21 -75.78
C LYS A 1038 -27.89 -20.19 -77.28
N ASN A 1039 -28.54 -19.31 -78.04
CA ASN A 1039 -28.31 -19.01 -79.47
C ASN A 1039 -28.52 -20.18 -80.47
N PRO A 1040 -29.76 -20.64 -80.73
CA PRO A 1040 -30.04 -21.46 -81.90
C PRO A 1040 -29.84 -20.64 -83.20
N GLN A 1041 -29.10 -21.16 -84.19
CA GLN A 1041 -28.99 -20.57 -85.53
C GLN A 1041 -30.08 -21.16 -86.45
N ILE A 1042 -30.77 -20.31 -87.21
CA ILE A 1042 -31.80 -20.68 -88.21
C ILE A 1042 -31.38 -20.06 -89.55
N LEU A 1043 -31.43 -20.82 -90.64
CA LEU A 1043 -31.07 -20.38 -92.00
C LEU A 1043 -32.35 -20.27 -92.87
N GLU A 1044 -32.50 -19.19 -93.66
CA GLU A 1044 -33.65 -18.98 -94.57
C GLU A 1044 -33.18 -18.59 -95.99
N ASN A 1045 -33.82 -19.11 -97.04
CA ASN A 1045 -33.55 -18.80 -98.45
C ASN A 1045 -34.81 -18.19 -99.12
N LEU A 1046 -34.74 -16.93 -99.62
CA LEU A 1046 -35.82 -16.24 -100.35
C LEU A 1046 -35.40 -15.90 -101.79
N GLN A 1047 -36.23 -16.18 -102.80
CA GLN A 1047 -35.95 -15.92 -104.22
C GLN A 1047 -36.38 -14.49 -104.66
N LYS A 1048 -35.52 -13.77 -105.39
CA LYS A 1048 -35.78 -12.47 -106.07
C LYS A 1048 -35.48 -12.66 -107.57
N LEU A 1049 -36.36 -12.21 -108.47
CA LEU A 1049 -36.11 -12.16 -109.92
C LEU A 1049 -36.15 -10.71 -110.41
N GLN A 1050 -35.28 -10.39 -111.35
CA GLN A 1050 -34.90 -9.04 -111.83
C GLN A 1050 -35.22 -8.89 -113.32
N GLU A 1051 -35.70 -7.69 -113.69
CA GLU A 1051 -35.71 -7.01 -115.01
C GLU A 1051 -36.32 -7.70 -116.25
N GLU A 1052 -37.46 -7.18 -116.72
CA GLU A 1052 -37.60 -6.45 -118.00
C GLU A 1052 -39.05 -5.93 -118.12
N ASN A 1053 -39.21 -4.62 -118.35
CA ASN A 1053 -40.48 -3.90 -118.56
C ASN A 1053 -41.59 -4.02 -117.49
N SER A 1054 -41.61 -3.01 -116.60
CA SER A 1054 -42.83 -2.46 -116.00
C SER A 1054 -43.83 -3.46 -115.40
N ASN A 1055 -43.43 -4.21 -114.36
CA ASN A 1055 -44.28 -4.57 -113.19
C ASN A 1055 -43.47 -5.32 -112.10
N ASN A 1056 -43.21 -4.66 -110.95
CA ASN A 1056 -42.63 -5.27 -109.75
C ASN A 1056 -43.75 -5.99 -108.94
N PHE A 1057 -43.69 -7.33 -108.79
CA PHE A 1057 -44.75 -8.09 -108.11
C PHE A 1057 -44.67 -8.14 -106.58
N LEU A 1058 -43.50 -7.90 -105.96
CA LEU A 1058 -43.40 -7.78 -104.49
C LEU A 1058 -42.30 -6.78 -104.09
N LYS A 1059 -42.70 -5.61 -103.61
CA LYS A 1059 -41.78 -4.66 -102.94
C LYS A 1059 -41.75 -4.97 -101.45
N VAL A 1060 -40.62 -5.50 -100.97
CA VAL A 1060 -40.41 -5.78 -99.55
C VAL A 1060 -40.07 -4.47 -98.83
N PHE A 1061 -41.02 -3.95 -98.04
CA PHE A 1061 -40.76 -2.85 -97.12
C PHE A 1061 -40.28 -3.41 -95.77
N LEU A 1062 -38.97 -3.31 -95.51
CA LEU A 1062 -38.39 -3.57 -94.19
C LEU A 1062 -38.75 -2.42 -93.24
N LYS A 1063 -39.94 -2.48 -92.64
CA LYS A 1063 -40.26 -1.63 -91.48
C LYS A 1063 -39.71 -2.27 -90.21
N SER A 1064 -38.97 -1.46 -89.46
CA SER A 1064 -38.32 -1.74 -88.18
C SER A 1064 -39.15 -2.67 -87.29
N PHE A 1065 -38.73 -3.93 -87.16
CA PHE A 1065 -39.38 -4.88 -86.25
C PHE A 1065 -39.08 -4.50 -84.79
N ILE A 1066 -40.06 -3.89 -84.14
CA ILE A 1066 -40.09 -3.73 -82.69
C ILE A 1066 -40.51 -5.08 -82.09
N LEU A 1067 -39.52 -5.91 -81.74
CA LEU A 1067 -39.78 -7.04 -80.87
C LEU A 1067 -40.02 -6.51 -79.45
N LYS A 1068 -41.26 -6.68 -78.96
CA LYS A 1068 -41.66 -6.45 -77.56
C LYS A 1068 -40.65 -7.14 -76.63
N LYS A 1069 -39.81 -6.33 -75.97
CA LYS A 1069 -38.89 -6.78 -74.93
C LYS A 1069 -39.69 -7.42 -73.79
N SER A 1070 -39.45 -8.70 -73.54
CA SER A 1070 -39.67 -9.27 -72.21
C SER A 1070 -38.51 -8.81 -71.29
N PRO A 1071 -38.73 -8.45 -70.02
CA PRO A 1071 -37.76 -7.72 -69.20
C PRO A 1071 -36.53 -8.52 -68.74
N LYS A 1072 -36.43 -9.80 -69.11
CA LYS A 1072 -35.30 -10.66 -68.76
C LYS A 1072 -34.54 -10.98 -70.04
N PHE A 1073 -33.24 -10.68 -70.05
CA PHE A 1073 -32.22 -10.90 -71.10
C PHE A 1073 -31.81 -9.66 -71.93
N GLY A 1074 -30.58 -9.21 -71.66
CA GLY A 1074 -29.87 -8.17 -72.40
C GLY A 1074 -29.24 -8.69 -73.70
N LYS A 1075 -29.71 -8.10 -74.81
CA LYS A 1075 -29.00 -7.71 -76.06
C LYS A 1075 -27.90 -8.62 -76.64
N LYS A 1076 -28.12 -9.14 -77.85
CA LYS A 1076 -27.71 -8.61 -79.19
C LYS A 1076 -27.79 -9.77 -80.19
N ILE A 1077 -28.77 -9.76 -81.09
CA ILE A 1077 -28.81 -10.63 -82.27
C ILE A 1077 -28.08 -9.87 -83.40
N LEU A 1078 -27.02 -10.48 -83.95
CA LEU A 1078 -26.30 -9.97 -85.11
C LEU A 1078 -27.02 -10.47 -86.37
N VAL A 1079 -27.62 -9.57 -87.13
CA VAL A 1079 -28.15 -9.89 -88.47
C VAL A 1079 -27.10 -9.42 -89.47
N ASN A 1080 -26.29 -10.36 -89.97
CA ASN A 1080 -25.40 -10.12 -91.10
C ASN A 1080 -26.17 -10.45 -92.39
N ILE A 1081 -26.56 -9.41 -93.13
CA ILE A 1081 -26.97 -9.55 -94.53
C ILE A 1081 -25.76 -9.11 -95.35
N LEU A 1082 -25.02 -10.08 -95.90
CA LEU A 1082 -23.93 -9.83 -96.84
C LEU A 1082 -24.48 -9.75 -98.26
N GLN A 1083 -24.01 -8.72 -98.96
CA GLN A 1083 -24.56 -8.04 -100.13
C GLN A 1083 -24.36 -8.76 -101.46
N LYS A 1084 -25.28 -8.50 -102.41
CA LYS A 1084 -24.94 -7.96 -103.73
C LYS A 1084 -26.13 -7.21 -104.31
#